data_AF-A0AAD2HNK3-F1
#
_entry.id   AF-A0AAD2HNK3-F1
#
_cell.length_a   1.000
_cell.length_b   1.000
_cell.length_c   1.000
_cell.angle_alpha   90.00
_cell.angle_beta   90.00
_cell.angle_gamma   90.00
#
_symmetry.space_group_name_H-M   'P 1'
#
loop_
_entity.id
_entity.type
_entity.pdbx_description
1 polymer ?
#
loop_
_entity_poly.entity_id
_entity_poly.type
_entity_poly.pdbx_seq_one_letter_code
_entity_poly.pdbx_strand_id
1 'polypeptide(L)'
;MPRPFPPHVGQTSELVHKISLRNPANKKLNKKGTAYLQQMDNPTKPLEMLRVVARRVSKAERDERMDITQALTPVKQYMAGFTRPGDLRSSNWFPGGAYLTRNKKYEEPPEEAYRPHTVYILESRYDVRYGHGRPEAPEYIYGACREEDFPSALKNYNSKNAPRETLDTMDNARWPSGPQSSRLRRTAWWTSATELNTVLMELGREPASNSNGVEGDTRHTSPFRHATSSESPASLHTSHATPVTYSKEKRAIVSRGEYLMTLDDRPFWRPLFTATFATRPLALSYLRLIKGRATGTPFYVDIPERQSALSFGTCMRQTRLHRAMDLVVTMTELLGGARGGFVGIRCDPSGYGRGIGGEGLDRPLPQRIRSIQVGIGRWTPLALELKALLRHRLETSAVGENTTEIFILDEHGGRRRKDGGDIVPWRPRELTSTDILVQQQWYMDFRTLKTAASSFLRYSQAFTGSPTSQTWGFVGEDSLAEPKPARETATEKEEDEQDHDESEDDEGYRSEEDELSSDSSPPVVFVRSPHPSVSPGSVISSLSQTLRDNPPSDIDVDLLPPFVLCSPAGEPIYGPRDDRGQIVLDQMDFKLPWHVARALVQHRLDSICLSKMQELASVAAVSHSSVFYPVLGYEEGRLADALYN
;
A
#
# COMPACT_ATOMS: atom_id res chain seq x y z
N MET A 1 24.20 -30.72 -27.12
CA MET A 1 23.34 -31.90 -27.34
C MET A 1 22.53 -32.13 -26.07
N PRO A 2 21.23 -31.80 -26.03
CA PRO A 2 20.40 -32.06 -24.85
C PRO A 2 20.16 -33.57 -24.72
N ARG A 3 20.35 -34.13 -23.52
CA ARG A 3 20.08 -35.55 -23.26
C ARG A 3 18.57 -35.78 -23.22
N PRO A 4 18.06 -36.86 -23.83
CA PRO A 4 16.64 -37.20 -23.74
C PRO A 4 16.28 -37.60 -22.30
N PHE A 5 15.16 -37.09 -21.81
CA PHE A 5 14.53 -37.53 -20.56
C PHE A 5 14.15 -39.02 -20.66
N PRO A 6 14.34 -39.82 -19.60
CA PRO A 6 13.89 -41.21 -19.60
C PRO A 6 12.36 -41.27 -19.48
N PRO A 7 11.67 -42.12 -20.26
CA PRO A 7 10.26 -42.37 -20.09
C PRO A 7 10.02 -43.33 -18.92
N HIS A 8 8.89 -43.14 -18.24
CA HIS A 8 8.27 -44.03 -17.24
C HIS A 8 8.96 -44.20 -15.88
N VAL A 9 8.52 -43.37 -14.92
CA VAL A 9 8.60 -43.66 -13.47
C VAL A 9 7.49 -44.65 -13.11
N GLY A 10 7.78 -45.94 -13.21
CA GLY A 10 6.91 -47.03 -12.75
C GLY A 10 7.51 -47.91 -11.65
N GLN A 11 8.76 -47.69 -11.24
CA GLN A 11 9.49 -48.60 -10.32
C GLN A 11 10.31 -47.91 -9.21
N THR A 12 10.06 -46.63 -8.92
CA THR A 12 10.81 -45.92 -7.85
C THR A 12 10.23 -46.13 -6.45
N SER A 13 9.03 -46.70 -6.30
CA SER A 13 8.42 -46.91 -4.97
C SER A 13 9.13 -48.00 -4.15
N GLU A 14 9.59 -49.10 -4.77
CA GLU A 14 10.28 -50.18 -4.05
C GLU A 14 11.70 -49.80 -3.60
N LEU A 15 12.40 -48.95 -4.36
CA LEU A 15 13.77 -48.54 -4.06
C LEU A 15 13.81 -47.49 -2.93
N VAL A 16 12.84 -46.57 -2.90
CA VAL A 16 12.69 -45.62 -1.78
C VAL A 16 12.29 -46.35 -0.48
N HIS A 17 11.45 -47.39 -0.59
CA HIS A 17 11.07 -48.19 0.58
C HIS A 17 12.24 -49.03 1.15
N LYS A 18 13.16 -49.50 0.30
CA LYS A 18 14.37 -50.24 0.72
C LYS A 18 15.48 -49.35 1.29
N ILE A 19 15.60 -48.10 0.84
CA ILE A 19 16.59 -47.14 1.39
C ILE A 19 16.17 -46.62 2.77
N SER A 20 14.86 -46.46 3.02
CA SER A 20 14.33 -46.02 4.32
C SER A 20 14.55 -47.03 5.46
N LEU A 21 14.63 -48.33 5.15
CA LEU A 21 14.74 -49.40 6.16
C LEU A 21 16.17 -49.72 6.62
N ARG A 22 17.21 -49.12 6.03
CA ARG A 22 18.62 -49.50 6.29
C ARG A 22 19.42 -48.58 7.20
N ASN A 23 18.83 -47.53 7.76
CA ASN A 23 19.57 -46.62 8.65
C ASN A 23 19.09 -46.75 10.12
N PRO A 24 19.66 -47.67 10.94
CA PRO A 24 19.24 -47.90 12.31
C PRO A 24 19.54 -46.72 13.27
N ALA A 25 20.30 -45.71 12.83
CA ALA A 25 20.62 -44.52 13.62
C ALA A 25 19.48 -43.49 13.74
N ASN A 26 18.44 -43.55 12.90
CA ASN A 26 17.31 -42.60 12.92
C ASN A 26 16.09 -43.06 13.75
N LYS A 27 16.25 -44.04 14.64
CA LYS A 27 15.15 -44.59 15.45
C LYS A 27 14.60 -43.68 16.56
N LYS A 28 15.17 -42.49 16.78
CA LYS A 28 14.54 -41.42 17.57
C LYS A 28 13.67 -40.51 16.70
N LEU A 29 12.80 -41.11 15.88
CA LEU A 29 11.69 -40.37 15.30
C LEU A 29 10.80 -39.91 16.46
N ASN A 30 10.77 -38.59 16.69
CA ASN A 30 9.91 -37.92 17.66
C ASN A 30 8.50 -38.55 17.67
N LYS A 31 7.91 -38.77 18.85
CA LYS A 31 6.52 -39.26 19.02
C LYS A 31 5.48 -38.50 18.17
N LYS A 32 5.78 -37.28 17.72
CA LYS A 32 4.96 -36.50 16.77
C LYS A 32 4.92 -37.11 15.34
N GLY A 33 5.97 -37.79 14.89
CA GLY A 33 6.05 -38.40 13.56
C GLY A 33 5.25 -39.70 13.43
N THR A 34 5.16 -40.49 14.49
CA THR A 34 4.32 -41.71 14.53
C THR A 34 2.83 -41.39 14.62
N ALA A 35 2.45 -40.28 15.28
CA ALA A 35 1.06 -39.82 15.31
C ALA A 35 0.54 -39.42 13.91
N TYR A 36 1.40 -38.82 13.08
CA TYR A 36 1.03 -38.42 11.72
C TYR A 36 0.81 -39.62 10.78
N LEU A 37 1.54 -40.73 10.99
CA LEU A 37 1.34 -41.96 10.23
C LEU A 37 0.08 -42.72 10.67
N GLN A 38 -0.23 -42.75 11.97
CA GLN A 38 -1.51 -43.31 12.46
C GLN A 38 -2.74 -42.50 12.03
N GLN A 39 -2.58 -41.20 11.76
CA GLN A 39 -3.66 -40.36 11.21
C GLN A 39 -3.99 -40.65 9.74
N MET A 40 -3.13 -41.37 8.99
CA MET A 40 -3.41 -41.68 7.58
C MET A 40 -4.40 -42.84 7.41
N ASP A 41 -4.61 -43.67 8.44
CA ASP A 41 -5.50 -44.84 8.37
C ASP A 41 -6.96 -44.52 8.75
N ASN A 42 -7.23 -43.34 9.29
CA ASN A 42 -8.60 -42.85 9.40
C ASN A 42 -8.93 -42.05 8.13
N PRO A 43 -9.97 -42.42 7.36
CA PRO A 43 -10.39 -41.63 6.21
C PRO A 43 -10.71 -40.22 6.73
N THR A 44 -9.83 -39.28 6.40
CA THR A 44 -9.98 -37.89 6.80
C THR A 44 -11.35 -37.47 6.29
N LYS A 45 -12.18 -36.92 7.18
CA LYS A 45 -13.55 -36.52 6.82
C LYS A 45 -13.47 -35.67 5.54
N PRO A 46 -14.35 -35.82 4.55
CA PRO A 46 -14.26 -35.08 3.29
C PRO A 46 -14.04 -33.57 3.45
N LEU A 47 -14.65 -32.96 4.48
CA LEU A 47 -14.45 -31.55 4.84
C LEU A 47 -13.01 -31.21 5.29
N GLU A 48 -12.34 -32.13 5.97
CA GLU A 48 -10.95 -31.95 6.41
C GLU A 48 -10.00 -31.99 5.21
N MET A 49 -10.23 -32.89 4.24
CA MET A 49 -9.48 -32.91 2.99
C MET A 49 -9.59 -31.58 2.24
N LEU A 50 -10.81 -31.02 2.13
CA LEU A 50 -11.02 -29.71 1.51
C LEU A 50 -10.29 -28.59 2.25
N ARG A 51 -10.29 -28.59 3.59
CA ARG A 51 -9.54 -27.62 4.41
C ARG A 51 -8.03 -27.76 4.18
N VAL A 52 -7.51 -28.98 4.09
CA VAL A 52 -6.08 -29.24 3.84
C VAL A 52 -5.69 -28.73 2.45
N VAL A 53 -6.49 -29.00 1.41
CA VAL A 53 -6.25 -28.48 0.06
C VAL A 53 -6.27 -26.95 0.07
N ALA A 54 -7.30 -26.32 0.64
CA ALA A 54 -7.39 -24.86 0.73
C ALA A 54 -6.17 -24.24 1.45
N ARG A 55 -5.71 -24.84 2.55
CA ARG A 55 -4.49 -24.42 3.26
C ARG A 55 -3.24 -24.54 2.38
N ARG A 56 -3.10 -25.61 1.60
CA ARG A 56 -1.95 -25.81 0.71
C ARG A 56 -1.97 -24.84 -0.48
N VAL A 57 -3.14 -24.59 -1.07
CA VAL A 57 -3.34 -23.58 -2.13
C VAL A 57 -2.95 -22.20 -1.62
N SER A 58 -3.44 -21.80 -0.43
CA SER A 58 -3.07 -20.53 0.21
C SER A 58 -1.58 -20.49 0.59
N LYS A 59 -0.99 -21.63 0.95
CA LYS A 59 0.44 -21.73 1.24
C LYS A 59 1.29 -21.54 -0.03
N ALA A 60 0.87 -22.08 -1.17
CA ALA A 60 1.63 -21.95 -2.42
C ALA A 60 1.83 -20.48 -2.82
N GLU A 61 0.77 -19.67 -2.74
CA GLU A 61 0.84 -18.22 -2.96
C GLU A 61 1.67 -17.50 -1.88
N ARG A 62 1.49 -17.91 -0.61
CA ARG A 62 2.24 -17.32 0.52
C ARG A 62 3.74 -17.54 0.36
N ASP A 63 4.18 -18.73 -0.04
CA ASP A 63 5.59 -19.07 -0.22
C ASP A 63 6.21 -18.19 -1.33
N GLU A 64 5.51 -17.98 -2.46
CA GLU A 64 5.95 -17.05 -3.52
C GLU A 64 6.06 -15.61 -3.01
N ARG A 65 5.06 -15.13 -2.27
CA ARG A 65 5.08 -13.78 -1.66
C ARG A 65 6.26 -13.61 -0.70
N MET A 66 6.57 -14.64 0.10
CA MET A 66 7.70 -14.60 1.03
C MET A 66 9.04 -14.49 0.30
N ASP A 67 9.21 -15.24 -0.81
CA ASP A 67 10.42 -15.19 -1.62
C ASP A 67 10.60 -13.83 -2.31
N ILE A 68 9.52 -13.27 -2.88
CA ILE A 68 9.53 -11.91 -3.46
C ILE A 68 9.88 -10.86 -2.39
N THR A 69 9.26 -10.94 -1.22
CA THR A 69 9.53 -10.02 -0.11
C THR A 69 10.99 -10.13 0.34
N GLN A 70 11.52 -11.34 0.44
CA GLN A 70 12.90 -11.60 0.83
C GLN A 70 13.91 -11.08 -0.19
N ALA A 71 13.61 -11.20 -1.49
CA ALA A 71 14.44 -10.65 -2.56
C ALA A 71 14.47 -9.10 -2.56
N LEU A 72 13.39 -8.46 -2.12
CA LEU A 72 13.29 -7.00 -1.99
C LEU A 72 13.82 -6.44 -0.68
N THR A 73 13.96 -7.28 0.34
CA THR A 73 14.46 -6.86 1.65
C THR A 73 15.98 -6.83 1.60
N PRO A 74 16.63 -5.72 2.00
CA PRO A 74 18.09 -5.69 2.06
C PRO A 74 18.59 -6.75 3.03
N VAL A 75 19.68 -7.43 2.65
CA VAL A 75 20.26 -8.48 3.49
C VAL A 75 20.78 -7.86 4.78
N LYS A 76 20.44 -8.46 5.92
CA LYS A 76 20.91 -8.01 7.23
C LYS A 76 22.44 -8.12 7.27
N GLN A 77 23.10 -6.98 7.48
CA GLN A 77 24.53 -6.92 7.73
C GLN A 77 24.80 -7.22 9.20
N TYR A 78 25.67 -8.19 9.47
CA TYR A 78 26.17 -8.49 10.80
C TYR A 78 27.48 -7.74 11.06
N MET A 79 27.92 -7.73 12.33
CA MET A 79 29.20 -7.11 12.71
C MET A 79 30.33 -7.64 11.80
N ALA A 80 31.18 -6.73 11.33
CA ALA A 80 32.23 -6.96 10.32
C ALA A 80 31.77 -7.12 8.85
N GLY A 81 30.54 -6.75 8.50
CA GLY A 81 30.08 -6.67 7.11
C GLY A 81 29.73 -8.02 6.47
N PHE A 82 29.78 -9.11 7.25
CA PHE A 82 29.29 -10.41 6.80
C PHE A 82 27.77 -10.38 6.65
N THR A 83 27.29 -10.99 5.59
CA THR A 83 25.86 -11.18 5.32
C THR A 83 25.54 -12.66 5.38
N ARG A 84 24.47 -13.03 6.10
CA ARG A 84 23.94 -14.39 6.05
C ARG A 84 22.91 -14.42 4.92
N PRO A 85 23.12 -15.19 3.84
CA PRO A 85 22.09 -15.36 2.83
C PRO A 85 20.85 -15.98 3.49
N GLY A 86 19.68 -15.44 3.21
CA GLY A 86 18.43 -16.04 3.65
C GLY A 86 18.04 -17.18 2.72
N ASP A 87 17.57 -18.30 3.27
CA ASP A 87 17.05 -19.40 2.47
C ASP A 87 15.72 -19.01 1.82
N LEU A 88 15.58 -19.23 0.52
CA LEU A 88 14.34 -19.02 -0.22
C LEU A 88 13.42 -20.22 -0.02
N ARG A 89 12.11 -20.01 0.11
CA ARG A 89 11.13 -21.10 0.22
C ARG A 89 11.08 -21.96 -1.03
N SER A 90 11.24 -21.37 -2.21
CA SER A 90 11.38 -22.04 -3.50
C SER A 90 12.54 -23.03 -3.55
N SER A 91 13.62 -22.82 -2.78
CA SER A 91 14.76 -23.75 -2.72
C SER A 91 14.37 -25.13 -2.18
N ASN A 92 13.30 -25.23 -1.38
CA ASN A 92 12.79 -26.51 -0.90
C ASN A 92 12.23 -27.40 -2.02
N TRP A 93 11.89 -26.80 -3.16
CA TRP A 93 11.42 -27.49 -4.36
C TRP A 93 12.53 -27.80 -5.36
N PHE A 94 13.78 -27.37 -5.11
CA PHE A 94 14.91 -27.73 -5.98
C PHE A 94 15.23 -29.23 -5.87
N PRO A 95 15.91 -29.84 -6.86
CA PRO A 95 16.36 -31.22 -6.78
C PRO A 95 17.14 -31.48 -5.48
N GLY A 96 16.68 -32.45 -4.67
CA GLY A 96 17.24 -32.74 -3.34
C GLY A 96 16.68 -31.88 -2.18
N GLY A 97 15.80 -30.92 -2.48
CA GLY A 97 15.17 -30.04 -1.50
C GLY A 97 14.24 -30.76 -0.52
N ALA A 98 13.96 -30.11 0.61
CA ALA A 98 13.20 -30.69 1.73
C ALA A 98 11.77 -31.11 1.37
N TYR A 99 11.14 -30.52 0.36
CA TYR A 99 9.78 -30.87 -0.04
C TYR A 99 9.74 -32.10 -0.95
N LEU A 100 10.68 -32.22 -1.88
CA LEU A 100 10.81 -33.39 -2.73
C LEU A 100 11.22 -34.63 -1.93
N THR A 101 12.18 -34.48 -1.00
CA THR A 101 12.60 -35.59 -0.11
C THR A 101 11.47 -36.10 0.80
N ARG A 102 10.52 -35.22 1.15
CA ARG A 102 9.32 -35.56 1.95
C ARG A 102 8.11 -35.94 1.09
N ASN A 103 8.29 -36.14 -0.23
CA ASN A 103 7.21 -36.45 -1.17
C ASN A 103 6.01 -35.48 -1.07
N LYS A 104 6.27 -34.20 -0.76
CA LYS A 104 5.20 -33.21 -0.74
C LYS A 104 4.77 -32.92 -2.18
N LYS A 105 3.47 -32.93 -2.40
CA LYS A 105 2.88 -32.51 -3.67
C LYS A 105 2.75 -31.00 -3.67
N TYR A 106 3.10 -30.42 -4.81
CA TYR A 106 2.87 -29.03 -5.10
C TYR A 106 1.39 -28.83 -5.42
N GLU A 107 0.78 -27.79 -4.87
CA GLU A 107 -0.60 -27.40 -5.17
C GLU A 107 -0.57 -26.06 -5.91
N GLU A 108 -1.44 -25.93 -6.90
CA GLU A 108 -1.55 -24.72 -7.68
C GLU A 108 -2.19 -23.60 -6.84
N PRO A 109 -1.68 -22.36 -6.94
CA PRO A 109 -2.27 -21.18 -6.33
C PRO A 109 -3.58 -20.81 -7.06
N PRO A 110 -4.46 -20.00 -6.45
CA PRO A 110 -5.71 -19.61 -7.11
C PRO A 110 -5.43 -18.75 -8.35
N GLU A 111 -6.17 -18.97 -9.44
CA GLU A 111 -6.01 -18.20 -10.68
C GLU A 111 -6.18 -16.69 -10.47
N GLU A 112 -7.04 -16.31 -9.53
CA GLU A 112 -7.27 -14.92 -9.14
C GLU A 112 -5.99 -14.23 -8.65
N ALA A 113 -5.02 -14.97 -8.08
CA ALA A 113 -3.75 -14.40 -7.65
C ALA A 113 -2.87 -13.96 -8.83
N TYR A 114 -3.16 -14.37 -10.07
CA TYR A 114 -2.40 -14.00 -11.27
C TYR A 114 -3.12 -12.98 -12.14
N ARG A 115 -4.13 -12.32 -11.56
CA ARG A 115 -4.76 -11.13 -12.13
C ARG A 115 -4.01 -9.87 -11.69
N PRO A 116 -4.07 -8.78 -12.47
CA PRO A 116 -3.51 -7.51 -12.05
C PRO A 116 -4.10 -7.00 -10.73
N HIS A 117 -3.24 -6.60 -9.80
CA HIS A 117 -3.62 -6.05 -8.50
C HIS A 117 -3.02 -4.67 -8.30
N THR A 118 -3.84 -3.73 -7.86
CA THR A 118 -3.45 -2.35 -7.56
C THR A 118 -3.22 -2.20 -6.06
N VAL A 119 -2.00 -1.81 -5.70
CA VAL A 119 -1.67 -1.32 -4.37
C VAL A 119 -1.86 0.19 -4.36
N TYR A 120 -2.47 0.71 -3.31
CA TYR A 120 -2.75 2.14 -3.19
C TYR A 120 -2.37 2.70 -1.83
N ILE A 121 -1.98 3.97 -1.84
CA ILE A 121 -1.81 4.83 -0.67
C ILE A 121 -2.87 5.92 -0.78
N LEU A 122 -3.84 5.93 0.12
CA LEU A 122 -4.81 7.01 0.25
C LEU A 122 -4.32 8.00 1.29
N GLU A 123 -4.52 9.28 1.04
CA GLU A 123 -4.27 10.36 1.98
C GLU A 123 -5.58 11.09 2.27
N SER A 124 -5.80 11.46 3.54
CA SER A 124 -6.92 12.32 3.91
C SER A 124 -6.77 13.72 3.30
N ARG A 125 -7.87 14.32 2.89
CA ARG A 125 -7.90 15.70 2.35
C ARG A 125 -7.55 16.73 3.43
N TYR A 126 -7.98 16.46 4.65
CA TYR A 126 -7.81 17.35 5.80
C TYR A 126 -6.99 16.67 6.88
N ASP A 127 -6.34 17.47 7.71
CA ASP A 127 -5.61 17.00 8.88
C ASP A 127 -6.59 16.35 9.86
N VAL A 128 -6.17 15.21 10.41
CA VAL A 128 -6.93 14.44 11.37
C VAL A 128 -6.45 14.78 12.77
N ARG A 129 -7.39 15.01 13.67
CA ARG A 129 -7.09 15.22 15.08
C ARG A 129 -6.88 13.88 15.75
N TYR A 130 -5.65 13.64 16.17
CA TYR A 130 -5.32 12.48 16.98
C TYR A 130 -5.54 12.76 18.48
N GLY A 131 -5.40 11.72 19.29
CA GLY A 131 -5.34 11.85 20.75
C GLY A 131 -4.23 12.81 21.22
N HIS A 132 -4.22 13.11 22.51
CA HIS A 132 -3.26 14.05 23.10
C HIS A 132 -1.80 13.68 22.78
N GLY A 133 -0.98 14.69 22.48
CA GLY A 133 0.46 14.51 22.22
C GLY A 133 0.83 14.11 20.77
N ARG A 134 -0.14 13.93 19.88
CA ARG A 134 0.12 13.72 18.45
C ARG A 134 -0.22 14.98 17.65
N PRO A 135 0.67 15.46 16.76
CA PRO A 135 0.35 16.60 15.91
C PRO A 135 -0.80 16.26 14.97
N GLU A 136 -1.67 17.23 14.70
CA GLU A 136 -2.67 17.12 13.63
C GLU A 136 -1.90 16.95 12.30
N ALA A 137 -2.24 15.93 11.53
CA ALA A 137 -1.59 15.61 10.27
C ALA A 137 -2.54 14.82 9.36
N PRO A 138 -2.26 14.72 8.05
CA PRO A 138 -3.00 13.84 7.18
C PRO A 138 -2.83 12.37 7.59
N GLU A 139 -3.92 11.61 7.54
CA GLU A 139 -3.91 10.16 7.78
C GLU A 139 -3.66 9.41 6.46
N TYR A 140 -3.08 8.21 6.56
CA TYR A 140 -2.70 7.41 5.40
C TYR A 140 -3.25 5.99 5.47
N ILE A 141 -4.01 5.58 4.45
CA ILE A 141 -4.51 4.20 4.33
C ILE A 141 -3.70 3.47 3.26
N TYR A 142 -3.31 2.24 3.59
CA TYR A 142 -2.61 1.31 2.71
C TYR A 142 -3.49 0.12 2.39
N GLY A 143 -3.72 -0.14 1.11
CA GLY A 143 -4.51 -1.29 0.70
C GLY A 143 -4.07 -1.87 -0.63
N ALA A 144 -4.63 -3.03 -0.95
CA ALA A 144 -4.52 -3.65 -2.26
C ALA A 144 -5.88 -4.23 -2.66
N CYS A 145 -6.19 -4.17 -3.96
CA CYS A 145 -7.37 -4.77 -4.56
C CYS A 145 -7.03 -5.25 -5.97
N ARG A 146 -7.96 -5.94 -6.64
CA ARG A 146 -7.86 -6.17 -8.09
C ARG A 146 -7.85 -4.82 -8.82
N GLU A 147 -7.19 -4.75 -9.97
CA GLU A 147 -7.11 -3.50 -10.76
C GLU A 147 -8.51 -2.95 -11.06
N GLU A 148 -9.44 -3.81 -11.47
CA GLU A 148 -10.83 -3.43 -11.79
C GLU A 148 -11.65 -2.91 -10.60
N ASP A 149 -11.32 -3.32 -9.37
CA ASP A 149 -12.10 -2.99 -8.17
C ASP A 149 -11.65 -1.68 -7.51
N PHE A 150 -10.53 -1.09 -7.95
CA PHE A 150 -9.95 0.08 -7.30
C PHE A 150 -10.91 1.30 -7.25
N PRO A 151 -11.61 1.70 -8.32
CA PRO A 151 -12.56 2.81 -8.27
C PRO A 151 -13.69 2.56 -7.25
N SER A 152 -14.21 1.33 -7.22
CA SER A 152 -15.25 0.92 -6.27
C SER A 152 -14.75 0.93 -4.83
N ALA A 153 -13.52 0.45 -4.60
CA ALA A 153 -12.88 0.49 -3.28
C ALA A 153 -12.72 1.93 -2.79
N LEU A 154 -12.22 2.84 -3.64
CA LEU A 154 -12.05 4.25 -3.32
C LEU A 154 -13.39 4.95 -3.04
N LYS A 155 -14.42 4.64 -3.83
CA LYS A 155 -15.80 5.13 -3.59
C LYS A 155 -16.32 4.63 -2.24
N ASN A 156 -16.04 3.38 -1.88
CA ASN A 156 -16.46 2.82 -0.60
C ASN A 156 -15.83 3.54 0.60
N TYR A 157 -14.53 3.88 0.54
CA TYR A 157 -13.87 4.69 1.58
C TYR A 157 -14.46 6.10 1.72
N ASN A 158 -15.05 6.65 0.66
CA ASN A 158 -15.72 7.94 0.64
C ASN A 158 -17.24 7.83 0.72
N SER A 159 -17.77 6.81 1.41
CA SER A 159 -19.20 6.58 1.54
C SER A 159 -19.65 6.44 2.98
N LYS A 160 -20.97 6.47 3.21
CA LYS A 160 -21.57 6.13 4.51
C LYS A 160 -21.29 4.69 4.97
N ASN A 161 -20.88 3.81 4.06
CA ASN A 161 -20.56 2.41 4.31
C ASN A 161 -19.05 2.16 4.48
N ALA A 162 -18.25 3.23 4.57
CA ALA A 162 -16.82 3.10 4.81
C ALA A 162 -16.55 2.31 6.12
N PRO A 163 -15.39 1.65 6.25
CA PRO A 163 -14.99 0.97 7.48
C PRO A 163 -15.10 1.91 8.69
N ARG A 164 -15.43 1.37 9.87
CA ARG A 164 -15.65 2.18 11.08
C ARG A 164 -14.45 3.08 11.41
N GLU A 165 -13.24 2.55 11.34
CA GLU A 165 -12.00 3.31 11.58
C GLU A 165 -11.86 4.50 10.61
N THR A 166 -12.28 4.31 9.36
CA THR A 166 -12.29 5.33 8.32
C THR A 166 -13.30 6.43 8.64
N LEU A 167 -14.52 6.06 9.07
CA LEU A 167 -15.55 7.01 9.48
C LEU A 167 -15.12 7.81 10.72
N ASP A 168 -14.53 7.14 11.71
CA ASP A 168 -14.01 7.79 12.92
C ASP A 168 -12.87 8.78 12.57
N THR A 169 -12.03 8.44 11.59
CA THR A 169 -11.00 9.34 11.05
C THR A 169 -11.62 10.58 10.41
N MET A 170 -12.71 10.40 9.65
CA MET A 170 -13.45 11.50 9.02
C MET A 170 -14.14 12.39 10.06
N ASP A 171 -14.78 11.83 11.08
CA ASP A 171 -15.40 12.61 12.16
C ASP A 171 -14.37 13.46 12.93
N ASN A 172 -13.13 12.96 13.06
CA ASN A 172 -12.03 13.65 13.74
C ASN A 172 -11.26 14.63 12.85
N ALA A 173 -11.60 14.72 11.57
CA ALA A 173 -10.89 15.59 10.64
C ALA A 173 -11.25 17.07 10.80
N ARG A 174 -10.32 17.94 10.43
CA ARG A 174 -10.52 19.39 10.41
C ARG A 174 -11.25 19.84 9.14
N TRP A 175 -12.55 19.56 9.09
CA TRP A 175 -13.41 19.98 7.98
C TRP A 175 -13.48 21.51 7.84
N PRO A 176 -13.55 22.05 6.61
CA PRO A 176 -13.64 23.49 6.37
C PRO A 176 -14.90 24.15 6.95
N SER A 177 -16.02 23.41 6.99
CA SER A 177 -17.30 23.86 7.56
C SER A 177 -17.32 23.83 9.08
N GLY A 178 -16.42 23.07 9.69
CA GLY A 178 -16.33 22.97 11.14
C GLY A 178 -15.75 24.23 11.78
N PRO A 179 -15.93 24.39 13.10
CA PRO A 179 -15.23 25.44 13.83
C PRO A 179 -13.73 25.23 13.65
N GLN A 180 -13.13 26.13 12.88
CA GLN A 180 -11.69 26.22 12.76
C GLN A 180 -11.20 26.55 14.16
N SER A 181 -10.64 25.57 14.87
CA SER A 181 -10.11 25.72 16.22
C SER A 181 -9.33 27.04 16.29
N SER A 182 -9.94 28.03 16.93
CA SER A 182 -9.42 29.39 16.94
C SER A 182 -8.30 29.41 17.96
N ARG A 183 -7.09 29.21 17.46
CA ARG A 183 -5.83 29.07 18.22
C ARG A 183 -5.72 27.72 18.92
N LEU A 184 -4.61 27.03 18.65
CA LEU A 184 -4.05 26.04 19.56
C LEU A 184 -4.04 26.66 20.96
N ARG A 185 -4.96 26.24 21.85
CA ARG A 185 -4.80 26.55 23.27
C ARG A 185 -3.47 25.93 23.65
N ARG A 186 -2.49 26.78 23.97
CA ARG A 186 -1.18 26.36 24.45
C ARG A 186 -1.47 25.41 25.61
N THR A 187 -1.13 24.13 25.47
CA THR A 187 -1.28 23.17 26.56
C THR A 187 -0.46 23.72 27.72
N ALA A 188 -1.12 24.31 28.71
CA ALA A 188 -0.48 24.68 29.94
C ALA A 188 -0.15 23.34 30.62
N TRP A 189 1.12 22.94 30.58
CA TRP A 189 1.60 21.73 31.27
C TRP A 189 1.51 21.88 32.80
N TRP A 190 1.17 23.08 33.26
CA TRP A 190 0.96 23.47 34.63
C TRP A 190 -0.51 23.82 34.82
N THR A 191 -1.14 23.28 35.86
CA THR A 191 -2.53 23.64 36.20
C THR A 191 -2.60 25.02 36.86
N SER A 192 -1.48 25.50 37.41
CA SER A 192 -1.36 26.80 38.06
C SER A 192 0.01 27.44 37.82
N ALA A 193 0.10 28.77 37.86
CA ALA A 193 1.39 29.47 37.77
C ALA A 193 2.34 29.09 38.92
N THR A 194 1.79 28.67 40.06
CA THR A 194 2.54 28.17 41.21
C THR A 194 3.24 26.85 40.93
N GLU A 195 2.58 25.91 40.23
CA GLU A 195 3.20 24.64 39.82
C GLU A 195 4.40 24.86 38.88
N LEU A 196 4.24 25.77 37.91
CA LEU A 196 5.34 26.15 37.01
C LEU A 196 6.52 26.71 37.79
N ASN A 197 6.27 27.60 38.76
CA ASN A 197 7.32 28.19 39.58
C ASN A 197 8.00 27.16 40.49
N THR A 198 7.26 26.20 41.06
CA THR A 198 7.87 25.10 41.83
C THR A 198 8.76 24.22 40.97
N VAL A 199 8.34 23.86 39.75
CA VAL A 199 9.17 23.05 38.84
C VAL A 199 10.39 23.84 38.36
N LEU A 200 10.25 25.15 38.10
CA LEU A 200 11.37 26.02 37.74
C LEU A 200 12.37 26.16 38.89
N MET A 201 11.90 26.31 40.14
CA MET A 201 12.76 26.31 41.33
C MET A 201 13.45 24.96 41.53
N GLU A 202 12.75 23.84 41.32
CA GLU A 202 13.33 22.49 41.43
C GLU A 202 14.39 22.22 40.35
N LEU A 203 14.22 22.78 39.15
CA LEU A 203 15.22 22.76 38.07
C LEU A 203 16.35 23.79 38.24
N GLY A 204 16.38 24.55 39.34
CA GLY A 204 17.40 25.57 39.61
C GLY A 204 17.35 26.77 38.65
N ARG A 205 16.24 26.98 37.93
CA ARG A 205 16.00 28.20 37.14
C ARG A 205 15.22 29.17 38.00
N GLU A 206 15.90 30.18 38.52
CA GLU A 206 15.23 31.30 39.16
C GLU A 206 14.25 31.94 38.16
N PRO A 207 12.96 32.12 38.52
CA PRO A 207 12.02 32.79 37.64
C PRO A 207 12.55 34.20 37.40
N ALA A 208 12.74 34.56 36.12
CA ALA A 208 13.22 35.89 35.76
C ALA A 208 12.35 36.93 36.48
N SER A 209 12.93 37.58 37.50
CA SER A 209 12.25 38.64 38.22
C SER A 209 11.91 39.70 37.19
N ASN A 210 10.62 39.95 36.97
CA ASN A 210 10.14 41.02 36.10
C ASN A 210 10.68 42.35 36.63
N SER A 211 11.87 42.73 36.19
CA SER A 211 12.40 44.08 36.30
C SER A 211 11.62 44.93 35.32
N ASN A 212 10.52 45.51 35.80
CA ASN A 212 9.93 46.68 35.17
C ASN A 212 10.98 47.79 35.12
N GLY A 213 11.31 48.24 33.92
CA GLY A 213 12.10 49.45 33.67
C GLY A 213 13.51 49.16 33.15
N VAL A 214 13.74 49.45 31.88
CA VAL A 214 14.42 50.68 31.41
C VAL A 214 14.57 50.54 29.89
N GLU A 215 13.99 51.48 29.14
CA GLU A 215 14.38 51.76 27.75
C GLU A 215 15.87 52.12 27.74
N GLY A 216 16.68 51.28 27.11
CA GLY A 216 18.13 51.44 27.07
C GLY A 216 18.71 50.73 25.87
N ASP A 217 18.81 51.48 24.79
CA ASP A 217 19.63 51.24 23.61
C ASP A 217 20.96 50.53 23.96
N THR A 218 21.24 49.40 23.32
CA THR A 218 22.59 49.04 22.87
C THR A 218 22.58 47.76 22.04
N ARG A 219 22.95 47.95 20.78
CA ARG A 219 23.52 46.91 19.91
C ARG A 219 24.79 46.38 20.57
N HIS A 220 24.84 45.10 20.94
CA HIS A 220 26.12 44.39 21.04
C HIS A 220 25.99 42.91 20.72
N THR A 221 26.58 42.57 19.58
CA THR A 221 27.08 41.27 19.17
C THR A 221 28.07 40.69 20.18
N SER A 222 27.87 39.43 20.59
CA SER A 222 28.95 38.55 21.08
C SER A 222 28.50 37.09 21.20
N PRO A 223 29.43 36.11 21.27
CA PRO A 223 29.41 34.97 20.40
C PRO A 223 29.12 33.66 21.16
N PHE A 224 28.88 32.63 20.35
CA PHE A 224 28.98 31.21 20.70
C PHE A 224 30.07 30.93 21.73
N ARG A 225 29.67 30.47 22.93
CA ARG A 225 30.54 29.74 23.86
C ARG A 225 30.18 28.26 23.80
N HIS A 226 31.17 27.46 23.44
CA HIS A 226 31.18 26.02 23.63
C HIS A 226 31.11 25.69 25.13
N ALA A 227 30.20 24.81 25.52
CA ALA A 227 30.18 24.20 26.83
C ALA A 227 30.67 22.75 26.72
N THR A 228 31.84 22.52 27.30
CA THR A 228 32.45 21.21 27.60
C THR A 228 32.02 20.72 28.98
N SER A 229 32.22 19.41 29.22
CA SER A 229 32.29 18.68 30.51
C SER A 229 30.93 18.41 31.18
N SER A 230 30.47 17.16 31.25
CA SER A 230 30.88 16.04 32.11
C SER A 230 30.31 16.17 33.53
N GLU A 231 29.22 15.48 33.82
CA GLU A 231 28.78 15.22 35.19
C GLU A 231 27.94 13.92 35.27
N SER A 232 28.14 13.22 36.39
CA SER A 232 27.79 11.85 36.75
C SER A 232 26.29 11.50 36.79
N PRO A 233 25.93 10.19 36.72
CA PRO A 233 24.56 9.72 36.89
C PRO A 233 24.22 9.58 38.39
N ALA A 234 23.36 10.46 38.91
CA ALA A 234 22.76 10.32 40.24
C ALA A 234 21.23 10.11 40.12
N SER A 235 20.78 9.00 40.72
CA SER A 235 19.44 8.70 41.25
C SER A 235 18.22 9.27 40.52
N LEU A 236 17.59 8.42 39.70
CA LEU A 236 16.21 8.60 39.22
C LEU A 236 15.21 8.50 40.38
N HIS A 237 14.84 9.64 40.97
CA HIS A 237 13.61 9.74 41.73
C HIS A 237 12.44 9.81 40.74
N THR A 238 11.69 8.71 40.64
CA THR A 238 10.42 8.65 39.92
C THR A 238 9.37 9.43 40.72
N SER A 239 9.27 10.74 40.48
CA SER A 239 8.15 11.53 40.99
C SER A 239 6.87 11.04 40.32
N HIS A 240 5.91 10.60 41.13
CA HIS A 240 4.57 10.23 40.71
C HIS A 240 3.88 11.46 40.11
N ALA A 241 3.92 11.58 38.78
CA ALA A 241 3.18 12.60 38.06
C ALA A 241 1.69 12.43 38.37
N THR A 242 1.10 13.44 39.02
CA THR A 242 -0.33 13.48 39.31
C THR A 242 -1.12 13.44 38.00
N PRO A 243 -2.18 12.62 37.91
CA PRO A 243 -3.00 12.53 36.70
C PRO A 243 -3.68 13.88 36.44
N VAL A 244 -3.28 14.54 35.35
CA VAL A 244 -3.91 15.77 34.89
C VAL A 244 -5.38 15.48 34.58
N THR A 245 -6.30 16.04 35.37
CA THR A 245 -7.75 15.97 35.12
C THR A 245 -8.10 16.88 33.95
N TYR A 246 -8.19 16.30 32.76
CA TYR A 246 -8.61 17.00 31.55
C TYR A 246 -10.12 17.27 31.59
N SER A 247 -10.51 18.55 31.59
CA SER A 247 -11.91 18.93 31.41
C SER A 247 -12.37 18.44 30.03
N LYS A 248 -13.49 17.70 29.99
CA LYS A 248 -14.16 17.27 28.75
C LYS A 248 -14.70 18.50 28.03
N GLU A 249 -13.83 19.26 27.35
CA GLU A 249 -14.29 20.26 26.39
C GLU A 249 -15.10 19.51 25.32
N LYS A 250 -16.38 19.89 25.18
CA LYS A 250 -17.26 19.39 24.11
C LYS A 250 -16.67 19.85 22.79
N ARG A 251 -15.86 18.98 22.18
CA ARG A 251 -15.32 19.18 20.83
C ARG A 251 -16.51 19.37 19.91
N ALA A 252 -16.58 20.52 19.26
CA ALA A 252 -17.56 20.76 18.22
C ALA A 252 -17.17 19.90 17.00
N ILE A 253 -17.69 18.68 16.99
CA ILE A 253 -17.54 17.70 15.91
C ILE A 253 -18.55 18.10 14.83
N VAL A 254 -18.07 18.18 13.58
CA VAL A 254 -18.95 18.41 12.42
C VAL A 254 -19.90 17.22 12.33
N SER A 255 -21.20 17.48 12.20
CA SER A 255 -22.18 16.41 12.08
C SER A 255 -21.85 15.56 10.85
N ARG A 256 -21.82 14.23 11.03
CA ARG A 256 -21.52 13.28 9.95
C ARG A 256 -22.37 13.52 8.70
N GLY A 257 -23.64 13.89 8.87
CA GLY A 257 -24.54 14.21 7.76
C GLY A 257 -24.04 15.35 6.87
N GLU A 258 -23.39 16.38 7.45
CA GLU A 258 -22.94 17.56 6.71
C GLU A 258 -21.81 17.23 5.75
N TYR A 259 -20.77 16.55 6.23
CA TYR A 259 -19.62 16.26 5.39
C TYR A 259 -19.88 15.11 4.42
N LEU A 260 -20.74 14.13 4.76
CA LEU A 260 -21.06 13.01 3.88
C LEU A 260 -21.64 13.47 2.53
N MET A 261 -22.44 14.54 2.54
CA MET A 261 -23.00 15.12 1.31
C MET A 261 -21.95 15.75 0.40
N THR A 262 -20.78 16.10 0.93
CA THR A 262 -19.69 16.72 0.15
C THR A 262 -18.76 15.70 -0.49
N LEU A 263 -18.86 14.42 -0.15
CA LEU A 263 -17.88 13.40 -0.58
C LEU A 263 -17.98 13.04 -2.06
N ASP A 264 -19.16 13.17 -2.66
CA ASP A 264 -19.36 12.92 -4.09
C ASP A 264 -18.62 13.96 -4.95
N ASP A 265 -18.57 15.23 -4.51
CA ASP A 265 -17.86 16.31 -5.20
C ASP A 265 -16.39 16.42 -4.75
N ARG A 266 -16.14 16.20 -3.46
CA ARG A 266 -14.85 16.42 -2.80
C ARG A 266 -14.53 15.23 -1.91
N PRO A 267 -13.93 14.16 -2.46
CA PRO A 267 -13.61 12.98 -1.68
C PRO A 267 -12.64 13.32 -0.55
N PHE A 268 -12.90 12.77 0.63
CA PHE A 268 -12.03 12.90 1.79
C PHE A 268 -10.76 12.09 1.61
N TRP A 269 -10.88 10.81 1.22
CA TRP A 269 -9.76 9.95 0.88
C TRP A 269 -9.41 10.12 -0.59
N ARG A 270 -8.20 10.58 -0.86
CA ARG A 270 -7.70 10.78 -2.22
C ARG A 270 -6.51 9.86 -2.46
N PRO A 271 -6.38 9.27 -3.65
CA PRO A 271 -5.23 8.44 -3.95
C PRO A 271 -4.00 9.33 -4.08
N LEU A 272 -3.03 9.11 -3.21
CA LEU A 272 -1.73 9.76 -3.25
C LEU A 272 -0.81 9.04 -4.24
N PHE A 273 -0.82 7.71 -4.19
CA PHE A 273 0.04 6.85 -5.00
C PHE A 273 -0.66 5.53 -5.29
N THR A 274 -0.56 5.01 -6.51
CA THR A 274 -1.00 3.67 -6.86
C THR A 274 0.07 2.94 -7.66
N ALA A 275 0.23 1.64 -7.45
CA ALA A 275 1.05 0.76 -8.27
C ALA A 275 0.28 -0.52 -8.60
N THR A 276 0.02 -0.77 -9.88
CA THR A 276 -0.59 -2.01 -10.37
C THR A 276 0.49 -2.98 -10.82
N PHE A 277 0.45 -4.18 -10.27
CA PHE A 277 1.34 -5.29 -10.59
C PHE A 277 0.55 -6.39 -11.29
N ALA A 278 1.22 -7.18 -12.12
CA ALA A 278 0.58 -8.26 -12.88
C ALA A 278 -0.02 -9.37 -12.02
N THR A 279 0.48 -9.57 -10.79
CA THR A 279 0.04 -10.64 -9.89
C THR A 279 -0.14 -10.13 -8.45
N ARG A 280 -1.01 -10.81 -7.70
CA ARG A 280 -1.27 -10.58 -6.28
C ARG A 280 -0.04 -10.80 -5.39
N PRO A 281 0.81 -11.84 -5.58
CA PRO A 281 2.03 -11.99 -4.81
C PRO A 281 2.98 -10.79 -4.92
N LEU A 282 3.15 -10.22 -6.13
CA LEU A 282 3.94 -9.00 -6.33
C LEU A 282 3.31 -7.81 -5.58
N ALA A 283 2.01 -7.59 -5.77
CA ALA A 283 1.28 -6.50 -5.11
C ALA A 283 1.32 -6.60 -3.58
N LEU A 284 1.09 -7.78 -3.01
CA LEU A 284 1.11 -7.96 -1.54
C LEU A 284 2.52 -7.85 -0.95
N SER A 285 3.56 -8.26 -1.69
CA SER A 285 4.95 -8.07 -1.28
C SER A 285 5.30 -6.58 -1.27
N TYR A 286 4.90 -5.85 -2.31
CA TYR A 286 5.04 -4.40 -2.36
C TYR A 286 4.28 -3.72 -1.21
N LEU A 287 2.99 -4.03 -1.02
CA LEU A 287 2.15 -3.50 0.06
C LEU A 287 2.77 -3.71 1.44
N ARG A 288 3.36 -4.88 1.69
CA ARG A 288 4.05 -5.17 2.95
C ARG A 288 5.24 -4.23 3.17
N LEU A 289 6.04 -4.01 2.13
CA LEU A 289 7.31 -3.28 2.23
C LEU A 289 7.17 -1.75 2.16
N ILE A 290 6.07 -1.22 1.62
CA ILE A 290 5.80 0.22 1.58
C ILE A 290 5.28 0.80 2.90
N LYS A 291 4.86 -0.03 3.86
CA LYS A 291 4.31 0.43 5.14
C LYS A 291 5.37 0.98 6.10
N GLY A 292 6.65 0.71 5.84
CA GLY A 292 7.76 1.20 6.63
C GLY A 292 9.05 1.32 5.82
N ARG A 293 10.15 1.56 6.53
CA ARG A 293 11.49 1.59 5.96
C ARG A 293 11.95 0.20 5.55
N ALA A 294 13.05 0.14 4.82
CA ALA A 294 13.67 -1.12 4.42
C ALA A 294 14.09 -2.00 5.62
N THR A 295 14.35 -1.38 6.77
CA THR A 295 14.65 -2.04 8.06
C THR A 295 13.40 -2.49 8.84
N GLY A 296 12.20 -2.18 8.34
CA GLY A 296 10.94 -2.40 9.06
C GLY A 296 10.58 -1.32 10.08
N THR A 297 11.43 -0.29 10.25
CA THR A 297 11.10 0.82 11.16
C THR A 297 9.94 1.67 10.61
N PRO A 298 9.03 2.16 11.48
CA PRO A 298 8.00 3.11 11.06
C PRO A 298 8.60 4.41 10.53
N PHE A 299 7.94 5.04 9.55
CA PHE A 299 8.46 6.26 8.90
C PHE A 299 8.70 7.44 9.85
N TYR A 300 7.86 7.60 10.87
CA TYR A 300 7.99 8.71 11.82
C TYR A 300 9.29 8.64 12.63
N VAL A 301 9.96 7.48 12.67
CA VAL A 301 11.20 7.31 13.43
C VAL A 301 12.32 8.17 12.85
N ASP A 302 12.38 8.29 11.52
CA ASP A 302 13.49 8.95 10.83
C ASP A 302 13.25 10.43 10.56
N ILE A 303 12.10 10.97 10.96
CA ILE A 303 11.81 12.40 10.80
C ILE A 303 12.45 13.12 11.99
N PRO A 304 13.50 13.94 11.78
CA PRO A 304 14.18 14.63 12.86
C PRO A 304 13.29 15.70 13.51
N GLU A 305 12.43 16.35 12.71
CA GLU A 305 11.57 17.45 13.14
C GLU A 305 10.19 17.00 13.64
N ARG A 306 10.13 15.99 14.52
CA ARG A 306 8.82 15.55 15.08
C ARG A 306 8.10 16.65 15.87
N GLN A 307 8.85 17.67 16.31
CA GLN A 307 8.33 18.79 17.09
C GLN A 307 7.63 19.84 16.24
N SER A 308 7.97 19.94 14.94
CA SER A 308 7.34 20.90 14.04
C SER A 308 6.06 20.32 13.46
N ALA A 309 4.92 20.70 14.04
CA ALA A 309 3.62 20.28 13.54
C ALA A 309 3.38 20.65 12.07
N LEU A 310 3.99 21.76 11.61
CA LEU A 310 3.80 22.28 10.25
C LEU A 310 4.57 21.48 9.19
N SER A 311 5.79 21.02 9.48
CA SER A 311 6.62 20.27 8.52
C SER A 311 6.37 18.77 8.59
N PHE A 312 5.93 18.24 9.73
CA PHE A 312 5.78 16.81 9.97
C PHE A 312 4.94 16.10 8.91
N GLY A 313 3.74 16.61 8.58
CA GLY A 313 2.85 16.00 7.58
C GLY A 313 3.50 15.93 6.19
N THR A 314 4.14 17.01 5.76
CA THR A 314 4.85 17.07 4.47
C THR A 314 6.04 16.12 4.42
N CYS A 315 6.86 16.07 5.48
CA CYS A 315 8.00 15.15 5.58
C CYS A 315 7.54 13.68 5.59
N MET A 316 6.46 13.35 6.30
CA MET A 316 5.86 12.01 6.29
C MET A 316 5.39 11.63 4.88
N ARG A 317 4.67 12.54 4.20
CA ARG A 317 4.20 12.33 2.81
C ARG A 317 5.37 12.02 1.89
N GLN A 318 6.39 12.88 1.88
CA GLN A 318 7.58 12.73 1.03
C GLN A 318 8.32 11.43 1.31
N THR A 319 8.52 11.09 2.59
CA THR A 319 9.19 9.85 2.99
C THR A 319 8.45 8.61 2.46
N ARG A 320 7.12 8.59 2.57
CA ARG A 320 6.28 7.50 2.06
C ARG A 320 6.35 7.40 0.53
N LEU A 321 6.27 8.52 -0.18
CA LEU A 321 6.37 8.59 -1.64
C LEU A 321 7.73 8.13 -2.16
N HIS A 322 8.82 8.63 -1.58
CA HIS A 322 10.17 8.19 -1.95
C HIS A 322 10.32 6.68 -1.74
N ARG A 323 9.87 6.15 -0.59
CA ARG A 323 9.91 4.71 -0.34
C ARG A 323 9.10 3.91 -1.37
N ALA A 324 7.90 4.39 -1.73
CA ALA A 324 7.06 3.76 -2.73
C ALA A 324 7.72 3.74 -4.12
N MET A 325 8.35 4.84 -4.53
CA MET A 325 9.08 4.97 -5.79
C MET A 325 10.34 4.10 -5.82
N ASP A 326 11.14 4.10 -4.74
CA ASP A 326 12.35 3.27 -4.63
C ASP A 326 12.02 1.78 -4.79
N LEU A 327 10.92 1.33 -4.17
CA LEU A 327 10.45 -0.04 -4.30
C LEU A 327 9.95 -0.36 -5.72
N VAL A 328 9.29 0.59 -6.40
CA VAL A 328 8.90 0.41 -7.82
C VAL A 328 10.13 0.21 -8.68
N VAL A 329 11.15 1.09 -8.56
CA VAL A 329 12.39 0.98 -9.34
C VAL A 329 13.07 -0.35 -9.07
N THR A 330 13.21 -0.74 -7.80
CA THR A 330 13.82 -2.02 -7.41
C THR A 330 13.05 -3.23 -7.98
N MET A 331 11.71 -3.17 -7.95
CA MET A 331 10.88 -4.23 -8.53
C MET A 331 10.99 -4.29 -10.05
N THR A 332 11.01 -3.14 -10.73
CA THR A 332 11.24 -3.07 -12.19
C THR A 332 12.59 -3.66 -12.55
N GLU A 333 13.65 -3.34 -11.81
CA GLU A 333 14.99 -3.90 -12.00
C GLU A 333 14.99 -5.44 -11.89
N LEU A 334 14.41 -5.97 -10.80
CA LEU A 334 14.35 -7.42 -10.57
C LEU A 334 13.45 -8.13 -11.59
N LEU A 335 12.32 -7.53 -12.01
CA LEU A 335 11.48 -8.07 -13.09
C LEU A 335 12.19 -8.04 -14.45
N GLY A 336 13.07 -7.05 -14.67
CA GLY A 336 13.97 -6.99 -15.81
C GLY A 336 15.10 -8.02 -15.78
N GLY A 337 15.27 -8.75 -14.67
CA GLY A 337 16.29 -9.78 -14.50
C GLY A 337 17.57 -9.31 -13.81
N ALA A 338 17.60 -8.08 -13.28
CA ALA A 338 18.73 -7.62 -12.47
C ALA A 338 18.97 -8.59 -11.30
N ARG A 339 20.24 -8.91 -11.03
CA ARG A 339 20.64 -9.84 -9.96
C ARG A 339 20.00 -11.25 -10.08
N GLY A 340 19.64 -11.68 -11.29
CA GLY A 340 18.93 -12.93 -11.53
C GLY A 340 17.40 -12.82 -11.44
N GLY A 341 16.88 -11.67 -11.02
CA GLY A 341 15.45 -11.39 -10.84
C GLY A 341 14.80 -12.15 -9.68
N PHE A 342 13.47 -12.25 -9.70
CA PHE A 342 12.74 -12.98 -8.67
C PHE A 342 12.84 -14.49 -8.89
N VAL A 343 13.44 -15.20 -7.94
CA VAL A 343 13.42 -16.67 -7.88
C VAL A 343 12.08 -17.10 -7.28
N GLY A 344 11.47 -18.14 -7.84
CA GLY A 344 10.17 -18.66 -7.43
C GLY A 344 8.95 -17.90 -7.99
N ILE A 345 9.15 -16.76 -8.68
CA ILE A 345 8.04 -16.01 -9.30
C ILE A 345 7.37 -16.85 -10.39
N ARG A 346 6.05 -16.82 -10.42
CA ARG A 346 5.24 -17.52 -11.43
C ARG A 346 4.63 -16.55 -12.41
N CYS A 347 4.57 -16.97 -13.68
CA CYS A 347 3.87 -16.24 -14.72
C CYS A 347 2.41 -16.68 -14.85
N ASP A 348 2.12 -17.92 -14.44
CA ASP A 348 0.83 -18.59 -14.52
C ASP A 348 0.67 -19.53 -13.31
N PRO A 349 -0.57 -19.83 -12.88
CA PRO A 349 -0.83 -20.70 -11.72
C PRO A 349 -0.21 -22.10 -11.85
N SER A 350 -0.20 -22.65 -13.06
CA SER A 350 0.30 -24.00 -13.36
C SER A 350 1.83 -24.11 -13.37
N GLY A 351 2.54 -22.98 -13.45
CA GLY A 351 4.01 -22.97 -13.42
C GLY A 351 4.52 -23.31 -12.02
N TYR A 352 5.68 -23.97 -11.91
CA TYR A 352 6.28 -24.21 -10.59
C TYR A 352 6.89 -22.93 -10.02
N GLY A 353 7.43 -22.09 -10.91
CA GLY A 353 8.06 -20.82 -10.59
C GLY A 353 9.50 -20.77 -11.09
N ARG A 354 9.96 -19.56 -11.41
CA ARG A 354 11.25 -19.31 -12.03
C ARG A 354 12.40 -19.86 -11.18
N GLY A 355 13.30 -20.62 -11.81
CA GLY A 355 14.47 -21.24 -11.17
C GLY A 355 14.20 -22.61 -10.54
N ILE A 356 12.95 -23.01 -10.30
CA ILE A 356 12.64 -24.34 -9.79
C ILE A 356 12.84 -25.35 -10.93
N GLY A 357 13.75 -26.31 -10.74
CA GLY A 357 14.10 -27.28 -11.80
C GLY A 357 14.75 -26.66 -13.05
N GLY A 358 15.26 -25.43 -12.96
CA GLY A 358 15.81 -24.68 -14.09
C GLY A 358 14.76 -23.94 -14.95
N GLU A 359 13.48 -23.95 -14.57
CA GLU A 359 12.40 -23.32 -15.32
C GLU A 359 12.60 -21.80 -15.47
N GLY A 360 12.51 -21.26 -16.69
CA GLY A 360 12.41 -19.81 -16.94
C GLY A 360 13.64 -18.96 -16.58
N LEU A 361 14.80 -19.59 -16.34
CA LEU A 361 16.07 -18.87 -16.17
C LEU A 361 16.72 -18.50 -17.51
N ASP A 362 16.43 -19.26 -18.56
CA ASP A 362 16.97 -19.08 -19.92
C ASP A 362 16.36 -17.89 -20.65
N ARG A 363 15.17 -17.43 -20.22
CA ARG A 363 14.39 -16.38 -20.89
C ARG A 363 14.06 -15.24 -19.93
N PRO A 364 13.98 -14.00 -20.43
CA PRO A 364 13.42 -12.91 -19.65
C PRO A 364 11.95 -13.19 -19.33
N LEU A 365 11.46 -12.62 -18.22
CA LEU A 365 10.04 -12.69 -17.89
C LEU A 365 9.19 -12.07 -19.03
N PRO A 366 8.00 -12.65 -19.33
CA PRO A 366 7.10 -12.08 -20.32
C PRO A 366 6.74 -10.62 -20.00
N GLN A 367 6.59 -9.79 -21.03
CA GLN A 367 6.31 -8.36 -20.87
C GLN A 367 5.10 -8.08 -19.96
N ARG A 368 4.04 -8.89 -20.08
CA ARG A 368 2.83 -8.79 -19.26
C ARG A 368 3.09 -8.89 -17.74
N ILE A 369 4.11 -9.63 -17.33
CA ILE A 369 4.48 -9.81 -15.91
C ILE A 369 5.44 -8.70 -15.46
N ARG A 370 6.26 -8.19 -16.38
CA ARG A 370 7.22 -7.11 -16.12
C ARG A 370 6.57 -5.73 -16.05
N SER A 371 5.38 -5.57 -16.61
CA SER A 371 4.71 -4.27 -16.67
C SER A 371 4.23 -3.82 -15.29
N ILE A 372 4.65 -2.63 -14.86
CA ILE A 372 4.14 -1.94 -13.66
C ILE A 372 3.45 -0.66 -14.10
N GLN A 373 2.23 -0.43 -13.61
CA GLN A 373 1.51 0.83 -13.85
C GLN A 373 1.52 1.67 -12.58
N VAL A 374 2.02 2.90 -12.64
CA VAL A 374 2.16 3.78 -11.49
C VAL A 374 1.28 5.01 -11.66
N GLY A 375 0.50 5.34 -10.65
CA GLY A 375 -0.32 6.56 -10.60
C GLY A 375 0.13 7.48 -9.47
N ILE A 376 0.25 8.78 -9.76
CA ILE A 376 0.61 9.81 -8.77
C ILE A 376 -0.53 10.82 -8.66
N GLY A 377 -0.99 11.10 -7.44
CA GLY A 377 -2.09 12.03 -7.17
C GLY A 377 -1.76 13.47 -7.58
N ARG A 378 -2.56 14.03 -8.51
CA ARG A 378 -2.39 15.38 -9.06
C ARG A 378 -2.41 16.49 -8.01
N TRP A 379 -3.17 16.30 -6.95
CA TRP A 379 -3.33 17.27 -5.87
C TRP A 379 -2.05 17.43 -5.02
N THR A 380 -1.06 16.56 -5.20
CA THR A 380 0.26 16.71 -4.57
C THR A 380 0.99 17.88 -5.21
N PRO A 381 1.51 18.86 -4.43
CA PRO A 381 2.17 20.04 -5.01
C PRO A 381 3.31 19.74 -5.99
N LEU A 382 4.00 18.60 -5.79
CA LEU A 382 5.14 18.16 -6.59
C LEU A 382 4.81 16.96 -7.48
N ALA A 383 3.55 16.73 -7.85
CA ALA A 383 3.15 15.54 -8.60
C ALA A 383 3.93 15.37 -9.92
N LEU A 384 4.16 16.47 -10.64
CA LEU A 384 4.91 16.49 -11.90
C LEU A 384 6.40 16.22 -11.70
N GLU A 385 7.00 16.83 -10.69
CA GLU A 385 8.41 16.59 -10.32
C GLU A 385 8.61 15.14 -9.90
N LEU A 386 7.69 14.57 -9.12
CA LEU A 386 7.74 13.17 -8.73
C LEU A 386 7.60 12.23 -9.94
N LYS A 387 6.72 12.55 -10.89
CA LYS A 387 6.60 11.81 -12.15
C LYS A 387 7.90 11.86 -12.95
N ALA A 388 8.50 13.04 -13.09
CA ALA A 388 9.77 13.23 -13.78
C ALA A 388 10.93 12.49 -13.05
N LEU A 389 10.99 12.59 -11.72
CA LEU A 389 11.96 11.91 -10.89
C LEU A 389 11.86 10.39 -11.02
N LEU A 390 10.64 9.83 -10.97
CA LEU A 390 10.43 8.40 -11.15
C LEU A 390 10.88 7.95 -12.54
N ARG A 391 10.48 8.69 -13.57
CA ARG A 391 10.88 8.40 -14.96
C ARG A 391 12.40 8.41 -15.11
N HIS A 392 13.07 9.47 -14.66
CA HIS A 392 14.53 9.58 -14.70
C HIS A 392 15.21 8.40 -13.97
N ARG A 393 14.70 8.00 -12.79
CA ARG A 393 15.24 6.85 -12.05
C ARG A 393 15.06 5.53 -12.79
N LEU A 394 13.93 5.34 -13.49
CA LEU A 394 13.68 4.16 -14.31
C LEU A 394 14.57 4.14 -15.56
N GLU A 395 14.75 5.28 -16.24
CA GLU A 395 15.66 5.41 -17.40
C GLU A 395 17.13 5.17 -17.01
N THR A 396 17.52 5.59 -15.81
CA THR A 396 18.87 5.34 -15.28
C THR A 396 19.07 3.86 -14.90
N SER A 397 17.99 3.15 -14.57
CA SER A 397 18.05 1.71 -14.34
C SER A 397 18.26 0.99 -15.68
N ALA A 398 19.11 -0.03 -15.72
CA ALA A 398 19.44 -0.75 -16.96
C ALA A 398 18.26 -1.55 -17.57
N VAL A 399 17.04 -1.38 -17.05
CA VAL A 399 15.82 -2.06 -17.50
C VAL A 399 15.04 -1.11 -18.39
N GLY A 400 14.93 -1.43 -19.68
CA GLY A 400 14.42 -0.55 -20.71
C GLY A 400 13.06 0.11 -20.41
N GLU A 401 12.88 1.32 -20.97
CA GLU A 401 11.80 2.29 -20.76
C GLU A 401 10.37 1.70 -20.86
N ASN A 402 10.19 0.60 -21.59
CA ASN A 402 8.86 0.07 -21.93
C ASN A 402 8.19 -0.78 -20.84
N THR A 403 8.80 -0.90 -19.65
CA THR A 403 8.27 -1.75 -18.57
C THR A 403 7.35 -1.01 -17.60
N THR A 404 7.42 0.33 -17.52
CA THR A 404 6.66 1.07 -16.52
C THR A 404 5.83 2.18 -17.15
N GLU A 405 4.53 2.16 -16.93
CA GLU A 405 3.61 3.21 -17.38
C GLU A 405 3.30 4.15 -16.21
N ILE A 406 3.49 5.46 -16.38
CA ILE A 406 3.28 6.44 -15.32
C ILE A 406 2.12 7.40 -15.67
N PHE A 407 1.12 7.43 -14.79
CA PHE A 407 -0.11 8.21 -14.90
C PHE A 407 -0.22 9.26 -13.80
N ILE A 408 -1.00 10.30 -14.06
CA ILE A 408 -1.48 11.24 -13.05
C ILE A 408 -2.90 10.83 -12.65
N LEU A 409 -3.17 10.81 -11.36
CA LEU A 409 -4.48 10.46 -10.80
C LEU A 409 -5.25 11.72 -10.42
N ASP A 410 -6.56 11.74 -10.69
CA ASP A 410 -7.45 12.73 -10.10
C ASP A 410 -7.85 12.37 -8.65
N GLU A 411 -8.66 13.22 -8.02
CA GLU A 411 -9.08 13.00 -6.62
C GLU A 411 -9.99 11.77 -6.45
N HIS A 412 -10.61 11.28 -7.53
CA HIS A 412 -11.48 10.11 -7.57
C HIS A 412 -10.79 8.85 -8.12
N GLY A 413 -9.47 8.91 -8.35
CA GLY A 413 -8.69 7.79 -8.86
C GLY A 413 -8.79 7.54 -10.36
N GLY A 414 -9.36 8.46 -11.14
CA GLY A 414 -9.27 8.43 -12.60
C GLY A 414 -7.83 8.61 -13.09
N ARG A 415 -7.38 7.78 -14.04
CA ARG A 415 -6.02 7.83 -14.59
C ARG A 415 -5.95 8.75 -15.80
N ARG A 416 -4.90 9.57 -15.89
CA ARG A 416 -4.61 10.44 -17.04
C ARG A 416 -3.14 10.29 -17.48
N ARG A 417 -2.90 10.17 -18.78
CA ARG A 417 -1.54 9.96 -19.33
C ARG A 417 -0.67 11.23 -19.25
N LYS A 418 -1.25 12.38 -19.60
CA LYS A 418 -0.66 13.73 -19.50
C LYS A 418 -1.55 14.62 -18.62
N ASP A 419 -1.03 15.76 -18.18
CA ASP A 419 -1.83 16.76 -17.46
C ASP A 419 -2.95 17.28 -18.37
N GLY A 420 -4.19 16.91 -18.04
CA GLY A 420 -5.35 17.21 -18.89
C GLY A 420 -5.50 16.31 -20.12
N GLY A 421 -4.65 15.29 -20.29
CA GLY A 421 -4.73 14.33 -21.38
C GLY A 421 -5.84 13.30 -21.23
N ASP A 422 -5.86 12.37 -22.17
CA ASP A 422 -6.85 11.30 -22.28
C ASP A 422 -6.98 10.50 -20.99
N ILE A 423 -8.24 10.22 -20.65
CA ILE A 423 -8.59 9.36 -19.53
C ILE A 423 -8.22 7.94 -19.92
N VAL A 424 -7.37 7.31 -19.11
CA VAL A 424 -7.00 5.90 -19.27
C VAL A 424 -7.96 5.09 -18.42
N PRO A 425 -8.94 4.39 -19.02
CA PRO A 425 -9.94 3.66 -18.25
C PRO A 425 -9.27 2.57 -17.40
N TRP A 426 -9.81 2.32 -16.22
CA TRP A 426 -9.52 1.10 -15.47
C TRP A 426 -9.96 -0.11 -16.29
N ARG A 427 -9.27 -1.25 -16.15
CA ARG A 427 -9.72 -2.47 -16.82
C ARG A 427 -11.16 -2.76 -16.39
N PRO A 428 -12.08 -3.03 -17.32
CA PRO A 428 -13.43 -3.41 -16.95
C PRO A 428 -13.38 -4.71 -16.15
N ARG A 429 -14.23 -4.82 -15.13
CA ARG A 429 -14.32 -6.03 -14.33
C ARG A 429 -14.83 -7.18 -15.19
N GLU A 430 -13.96 -8.17 -15.42
CA GLU A 430 -14.37 -9.44 -15.98
C GLU A 430 -14.94 -10.31 -14.85
N LEU A 431 -16.26 -10.42 -14.81
CA LEU A 431 -16.95 -11.33 -13.91
C LEU A 431 -16.50 -12.76 -14.20
N THR A 432 -15.77 -13.36 -13.27
CA THR A 432 -15.41 -14.77 -13.32
C THR A 432 -16.61 -15.65 -13.04
N SER A 433 -16.54 -16.90 -13.49
CA SER A 433 -17.42 -17.95 -12.98
C SER A 433 -17.39 -18.02 -11.45
N THR A 434 -16.23 -17.82 -10.81
CA THR A 434 -16.11 -17.75 -9.35
C THR A 434 -16.87 -16.57 -8.75
N ASP A 435 -16.71 -15.36 -9.30
CA ASP A 435 -17.43 -14.17 -8.85
C ASP A 435 -18.95 -14.36 -9.00
N ILE A 436 -19.38 -14.93 -10.12
CA ILE A 436 -20.79 -15.25 -10.38
C ILE A 436 -21.30 -16.26 -9.36
N LEU A 437 -20.55 -17.33 -9.09
CA LEU A 437 -20.92 -18.35 -8.10
C LEU A 437 -20.95 -17.79 -6.68
N VAL A 438 -20.00 -16.93 -6.31
CA VAL A 438 -19.99 -16.25 -5.01
C VAL A 438 -21.19 -15.31 -4.90
N GLN A 439 -21.52 -14.57 -5.95
CA GLN A 439 -22.69 -13.71 -6.00
C GLN A 439 -24.00 -14.51 -5.92
N GLN A 440 -24.07 -15.65 -6.61
CA GLN A 440 -25.20 -16.58 -6.54
C GLN A 440 -25.32 -17.20 -5.13
N GLN A 441 -24.21 -17.65 -4.54
CA GLN A 441 -24.19 -18.21 -3.19
C GLN A 441 -24.64 -17.17 -2.17
N TRP A 442 -24.10 -15.95 -2.24
CA TRP A 442 -24.52 -14.85 -1.39
C TRP A 442 -26.02 -14.54 -1.54
N TYR A 443 -26.54 -14.55 -2.76
CA TYR A 443 -27.97 -14.37 -3.02
C TYR A 443 -28.82 -15.49 -2.40
N MET A 444 -28.36 -16.76 -2.48
CA MET A 444 -29.04 -17.90 -1.85
C MET A 444 -29.01 -17.81 -0.33
N ASP A 445 -27.87 -17.43 0.27
CA ASP A 445 -27.72 -17.25 1.71
C ASP A 445 -28.60 -16.10 2.20
N PHE A 446 -28.60 -14.97 1.49
CA PHE A 446 -29.48 -13.83 1.78
C PHE A 446 -30.96 -14.21 1.70
N ARG A 447 -31.37 -14.97 0.67
CA ARG A 447 -32.76 -15.46 0.54
C ARG A 447 -33.13 -16.39 1.70
N THR A 448 -32.21 -17.24 2.13
CA THR A 448 -32.40 -18.14 3.27
C THR A 448 -32.56 -17.34 4.57
N LEU A 449 -31.67 -16.38 4.82
CA LEU A 449 -31.76 -15.47 5.98
C LEU A 449 -33.05 -14.64 5.99
N LYS A 450 -33.44 -14.07 4.85
CA LYS A 450 -34.70 -13.33 4.71
C LYS A 450 -35.92 -14.20 5.03
N THR A 451 -35.90 -15.46 4.61
CA THR A 451 -36.96 -16.43 4.89
C THR A 451 -37.00 -16.80 6.37
N ALA A 452 -35.84 -17.03 6.99
CA ALA A 452 -35.72 -17.32 8.42
C ALA A 452 -36.20 -16.12 9.27
N ALA A 453 -35.77 -14.90 8.94
CA ALA A 453 -36.19 -13.68 9.62
C ALA A 453 -37.71 -13.45 9.49
N SER A 454 -38.28 -13.66 8.31
CA SER A 454 -39.73 -13.54 8.09
C SER A 454 -40.51 -14.59 8.90
N SER A 455 -39.99 -15.81 8.99
CA SER A 455 -40.59 -16.89 9.78
C SER A 455 -40.55 -16.59 11.28
N PHE A 456 -39.42 -16.05 11.76
CA PHE A 456 -39.27 -15.57 13.14
C PHE A 456 -40.26 -14.44 13.46
N LEU A 457 -40.45 -13.49 12.55
CA LEU A 457 -41.36 -12.36 12.73
C LEU A 457 -42.83 -12.79 12.75
N ARG A 458 -43.20 -13.81 11.96
CA ARG A 458 -44.54 -14.44 12.04
C ARG A 458 -44.74 -15.20 13.34
N TYR A 459 -43.71 -15.92 13.78
CA TYR A 459 -43.75 -16.65 15.06
C TYR A 459 -43.88 -15.69 16.24
N SER A 460 -43.14 -14.58 16.24
CA SER A 460 -43.24 -13.56 17.30
C SER A 460 -44.59 -12.85 17.29
N GLN A 461 -45.18 -12.57 16.12
CA GLN A 461 -46.55 -12.04 16.02
C GLN A 461 -47.62 -13.02 16.48
N ALA A 462 -47.47 -14.32 16.19
CA ALA A 462 -48.37 -15.35 16.71
C ALA A 462 -48.28 -15.48 18.24
N PHE A 463 -47.10 -15.25 18.81
CA PHE A 463 -46.86 -15.32 20.25
C PHE A 463 -47.30 -14.04 20.99
N THR A 464 -47.18 -12.88 20.36
CA THR A 464 -47.58 -11.57 20.92
C THR A 464 -49.03 -11.20 20.59
N GLY A 465 -49.67 -11.92 19.68
CA GLY A 465 -51.09 -11.85 19.41
C GLY A 465 -51.89 -12.34 20.62
N SER A 466 -52.11 -11.42 21.55
CA SER A 466 -53.15 -11.37 22.59
C SER A 466 -53.79 -12.74 22.90
N PRO A 467 -53.48 -13.38 24.04
CA PRO A 467 -54.39 -14.35 24.60
C PRO A 467 -55.69 -13.61 24.86
N THR A 468 -56.65 -13.81 23.98
CA THR A 468 -58.04 -13.45 24.19
C THR A 468 -58.48 -14.18 25.43
N SER A 469 -58.40 -13.51 26.58
CA SER A 469 -59.33 -13.59 27.70
C SER A 469 -59.98 -14.97 27.88
N GLN A 470 -59.19 -16.03 27.96
CA GLN A 470 -59.63 -17.25 28.62
C GLN A 470 -59.21 -17.09 30.06
N THR A 471 -60.14 -16.56 30.84
CA THR A 471 -60.15 -16.58 32.29
C THR A 471 -59.93 -18.02 32.75
N TRP A 472 -58.68 -18.40 32.94
CA TRP A 472 -58.34 -19.55 33.76
C TRP A 472 -58.75 -19.20 35.19
N GLY A 473 -59.85 -19.79 35.62
CA GLY A 473 -60.36 -19.69 36.98
C GLY A 473 -59.28 -20.17 37.94
N PHE A 474 -58.72 -19.22 38.68
CA PHE A 474 -57.84 -19.47 39.81
C PHE A 474 -58.71 -20.04 40.93
N VAL A 475 -58.72 -21.36 41.09
CA VAL A 475 -59.22 -22.01 42.30
C VAL A 475 -58.20 -21.72 43.38
N GLY A 476 -58.65 -21.00 44.41
CA GLY A 476 -57.82 -20.60 45.53
C GLY A 476 -57.28 -21.79 46.30
N GLU A 477 -56.07 -21.64 46.79
CA GLU A 477 -55.63 -22.36 47.97
C GLU A 477 -54.99 -21.36 48.92
N ASP A 478 -55.61 -21.31 50.08
CA ASP A 478 -55.33 -20.44 51.20
C ASP A 478 -53.99 -20.77 51.87
N SER A 479 -53.41 -19.71 52.42
CA SER A 479 -52.67 -19.71 53.69
C SER A 479 -51.47 -20.65 53.83
N LEU A 480 -50.27 -20.06 53.89
CA LEU A 480 -49.44 -20.15 55.08
C LEU A 480 -48.38 -19.05 55.10
N ALA A 481 -48.26 -18.47 56.28
CA ALA A 481 -47.56 -17.24 56.58
C ALA A 481 -46.08 -17.48 56.93
N GLU A 482 -45.29 -16.44 56.62
CA GLU A 482 -44.01 -16.03 57.26
C GLU A 482 -42.73 -16.86 57.03
N PRO A 483 -41.52 -16.30 57.26
CA PRO A 483 -41.12 -14.89 57.43
C PRO A 483 -39.97 -14.45 56.49
N LYS A 484 -39.79 -13.13 56.37
CA LYS A 484 -38.60 -12.51 55.76
C LYS A 484 -37.34 -12.82 56.57
N PRO A 485 -36.19 -13.05 55.89
CA PRO A 485 -34.94 -12.53 56.42
C PRO A 485 -34.15 -11.66 55.42
N ALA A 486 -33.54 -10.65 56.02
CA ALA A 486 -32.30 -9.94 55.70
C ALA A 486 -31.80 -9.91 54.25
N ARG A 487 -31.76 -8.68 53.74
CA ARG A 487 -31.06 -8.21 52.56
C ARG A 487 -29.55 -8.22 52.82
N GLU A 488 -28.86 -9.28 52.40
CA GLU A 488 -27.40 -9.29 52.30
C GLU A 488 -26.97 -8.83 50.90
N THR A 489 -26.08 -7.84 50.89
CA THR A 489 -25.43 -7.29 49.71
C THR A 489 -24.39 -8.28 49.19
N ALA A 490 -24.72 -9.03 48.15
CA ALA A 490 -23.76 -9.79 47.38
C ALA A 490 -23.08 -8.87 46.35
N THR A 491 -21.77 -8.70 46.50
CA THR A 491 -20.87 -8.17 45.49
C THR A 491 -20.74 -9.20 44.36
N GLU A 492 -21.31 -8.91 43.19
CA GLU A 492 -21.04 -9.64 41.96
C GLU A 492 -19.58 -9.37 41.53
N LYS A 493 -18.78 -10.43 41.56
CA LYS A 493 -17.54 -10.52 40.80
C LYS A 493 -17.93 -10.95 39.39
N GLU A 494 -17.78 -10.06 38.42
CA GLU A 494 -17.73 -10.42 37.00
C GLU A 494 -16.44 -11.22 36.76
N GLU A 495 -16.59 -12.52 36.52
CA GLU A 495 -15.57 -13.36 35.90
C GLU A 495 -15.76 -13.28 34.38
N ASP A 496 -14.99 -12.41 33.73
CA ASP A 496 -14.84 -12.40 32.27
C ASP A 496 -13.91 -13.57 31.88
N GLU A 497 -14.48 -14.74 31.60
CA GLU A 497 -13.85 -15.79 30.80
C GLU A 497 -13.80 -15.33 29.34
N GLN A 498 -12.67 -14.77 28.93
CA GLN A 498 -12.36 -14.45 27.55
C GLN A 498 -11.37 -15.48 27.00
N ASP A 499 -11.92 -16.55 26.41
CA ASP A 499 -11.18 -17.54 25.62
C ASP A 499 -10.61 -16.90 24.35
N HIS A 500 -9.39 -16.35 24.46
CA HIS A 500 -8.57 -15.98 23.31
C HIS A 500 -7.64 -17.13 22.94
N ASP A 501 -8.13 -18.00 22.06
CA ASP A 501 -7.39 -19.12 21.47
C ASP A 501 -6.52 -18.60 20.31
N GLU A 502 -5.42 -17.90 20.65
CA GLU A 502 -4.34 -17.54 19.74
C GLU A 502 -3.10 -18.39 20.03
N SER A 503 -3.14 -19.68 19.63
CA SER A 503 -1.93 -20.49 19.57
C SER A 503 -1.15 -20.16 18.28
N GLU A 504 -0.30 -19.14 18.34
CA GLU A 504 0.79 -18.98 17.39
C GLU A 504 1.84 -20.07 17.67
N ASP A 505 1.90 -21.08 16.80
CA ASP A 505 2.96 -22.08 16.77
C ASP A 505 4.29 -21.42 16.38
N ASP A 506 4.99 -20.88 17.38
CA ASP A 506 6.37 -20.43 17.28
C ASP A 506 7.28 -21.67 17.27
N GLU A 507 7.58 -22.18 16.07
CA GLU A 507 8.60 -23.22 15.90
C GLU A 507 10.00 -22.62 16.17
N GLY A 508 10.40 -22.67 17.44
CA GLY A 508 11.76 -22.39 17.90
C GLY A 508 12.78 -23.26 17.16
N TYR A 509 13.59 -22.60 16.32
CA TYR A 509 14.77 -23.18 15.69
C TYR A 509 15.82 -23.46 16.76
N ARG A 510 15.99 -24.74 17.10
CA ARG A 510 17.06 -25.24 17.96
C ARG A 510 18.32 -25.37 17.11
N SER A 511 19.33 -24.56 17.37
CA SER A 511 20.66 -24.66 16.76
C SER A 511 21.39 -25.86 17.38
N GLU A 512 21.52 -26.93 16.60
CA GLU A 512 22.49 -28.01 16.85
C GLU A 512 23.88 -27.48 16.43
N GLU A 513 24.73 -27.23 17.42
CA GLU A 513 26.17 -27.13 17.23
C GLU A 513 26.70 -28.56 17.25
N ASP A 514 27.33 -29.00 16.15
CA ASP A 514 28.26 -30.13 16.21
C ASP A 514 29.42 -29.92 15.22
N GLU A 515 30.59 -29.98 15.84
CA GLU A 515 31.95 -30.31 15.42
C GLU A 515 32.19 -30.64 13.94
N LEU A 516 32.96 -29.77 13.26
CA LEU A 516 33.60 -30.07 11.99
C LEU A 516 35.10 -30.28 12.18
N SER A 517 35.47 -31.55 12.09
CA SER A 517 36.83 -32.05 11.92
C SER A 517 37.47 -31.44 10.67
N SER A 518 38.65 -30.86 10.83
CA SER A 518 39.52 -30.40 9.75
C SER A 518 39.98 -31.57 8.91
N ASP A 519 39.64 -31.58 7.62
CA ASP A 519 40.45 -32.33 6.66
C ASP A 519 40.71 -31.54 5.37
N SER A 520 41.92 -31.75 4.92
CA SER A 520 42.72 -30.93 4.02
C SER A 520 42.31 -31.03 2.54
N SER A 521 42.38 -29.91 1.81
CA SER A 521 42.41 -29.92 0.34
C SER A 521 43.28 -28.77 -0.22
N PRO A 522 44.02 -29.01 -1.32
CA PRO A 522 45.17 -28.21 -1.76
C PRO A 522 44.81 -26.95 -2.57
N PRO A 523 45.78 -26.03 -2.78
CA PRO A 523 45.50 -24.70 -3.34
C PRO A 523 45.23 -24.70 -4.85
N VAL A 524 44.18 -23.97 -5.24
CA VAL A 524 43.86 -23.63 -6.62
C VAL A 524 44.73 -22.45 -7.09
N VAL A 525 45.52 -22.68 -8.13
CA VAL A 525 46.34 -21.68 -8.82
C VAL A 525 45.45 -20.85 -9.75
N PHE A 526 45.35 -19.54 -9.50
CA PHE A 526 44.69 -18.60 -10.42
C PHE A 526 45.68 -18.10 -11.48
N VAL A 527 45.41 -18.45 -12.74
CA VAL A 527 46.06 -17.87 -13.92
C VAL A 527 45.39 -16.51 -14.21
N ARG A 528 46.16 -15.42 -14.10
CA ARG A 528 45.76 -14.08 -14.57
C ARG A 528 45.93 -14.01 -16.09
N SER A 529 44.85 -13.70 -16.81
CA SER A 529 44.91 -13.24 -18.20
C SER A 529 44.80 -11.71 -18.26
N PRO A 530 45.46 -11.04 -19.23
CA PRO A 530 45.60 -9.59 -19.25
C PRO A 530 44.40 -8.87 -19.87
N HIS A 531 44.04 -7.72 -19.28
CA HIS A 531 43.10 -6.76 -19.85
C HIS A 531 43.72 -6.02 -21.04
N PRO A 532 42.98 -5.77 -22.13
CA PRO A 532 43.37 -4.76 -23.11
C PRO A 532 42.93 -3.36 -22.65
N SER A 533 43.89 -2.45 -22.60
CA SER A 533 43.70 -1.02 -22.45
C SER A 533 43.08 -0.44 -23.74
N VAL A 534 41.91 0.17 -23.64
CA VAL A 534 41.30 0.98 -24.72
C VAL A 534 41.34 2.45 -24.28
N SER A 535 41.95 3.29 -25.13
CA SER A 535 42.08 4.73 -24.95
C SER A 535 40.78 5.48 -25.33
N PRO A 536 40.44 6.61 -24.68
CA PRO A 536 39.25 7.38 -25.00
C PRO A 536 39.58 8.45 -26.04
N GLY A 537 39.05 8.31 -27.26
CA GLY A 537 39.20 9.36 -28.27
C GLY A 537 38.78 8.95 -29.66
N SER A 538 37.48 8.72 -29.90
CA SER A 538 36.86 8.71 -31.25
C SER A 538 35.37 8.34 -31.16
N VAL A 539 34.50 9.28 -30.73
CA VAL A 539 33.02 9.07 -30.82
C VAL A 539 32.26 10.30 -31.35
N ILE A 540 32.89 11.45 -31.59
CA ILE A 540 32.16 12.68 -31.92
C ILE A 540 31.94 12.90 -33.44
N SER A 541 32.55 12.13 -34.33
CA SER A 541 32.42 12.38 -35.79
C SER A 541 31.36 11.54 -36.54
N SER A 542 30.73 10.55 -35.91
CA SER A 542 29.85 9.60 -36.63
C SER A 542 28.34 9.89 -36.48
N LEU A 543 27.94 10.78 -35.57
CA LEU A 543 26.53 11.13 -35.34
C LEU A 543 26.00 12.25 -36.26
N SER A 544 26.88 12.99 -36.91
CA SER A 544 26.51 14.15 -37.74
C SER A 544 26.05 13.78 -39.16
N GLN A 545 26.24 12.52 -39.57
CA GLN A 545 26.02 12.08 -40.96
C GLN A 545 24.73 11.27 -41.15
N THR A 546 24.21 10.63 -40.11
CA THR A 546 22.91 9.91 -40.15
C THR A 546 21.68 10.81 -40.01
N LEU A 547 21.83 12.05 -39.56
CA LEU A 547 20.72 13.02 -39.41
C LEU A 547 20.40 13.83 -40.67
N ARG A 548 21.17 13.72 -41.76
CA ARG A 548 20.89 14.41 -43.03
C ARG A 548 20.00 13.63 -43.99
N ASP A 549 19.96 12.31 -43.87
CA ASP A 549 19.39 11.47 -44.92
C ASP A 549 17.97 10.93 -44.59
N ASN A 550 17.44 11.18 -43.38
CA ASN A 550 16.06 10.82 -43.00
C ASN A 550 15.47 11.83 -42.00
N PRO A 551 14.59 12.76 -42.41
CA PRO A 551 13.86 13.59 -41.45
C PRO A 551 12.74 12.77 -40.80
N PRO A 552 12.68 12.64 -39.46
CA PRO A 552 11.54 12.01 -38.79
C PRO A 552 10.32 12.93 -38.91
N SER A 553 9.20 12.37 -39.38
CA SER A 553 7.93 13.07 -39.60
C SER A 553 7.14 13.41 -38.33
N ASP A 554 7.67 13.15 -37.14
CA ASP A 554 7.06 13.54 -35.87
C ASP A 554 8.15 13.95 -34.88
N ILE A 555 8.36 15.25 -34.74
CA ILE A 555 9.18 15.84 -33.67
C ILE A 555 8.21 16.36 -32.61
N ASP A 556 8.29 15.75 -31.42
CA ASP A 556 7.58 16.16 -30.21
C ASP A 556 8.09 17.55 -29.78
N VAL A 557 7.23 18.57 -29.82
CA VAL A 557 7.58 19.99 -29.67
C VAL A 557 7.98 20.36 -28.21
N ASP A 558 7.83 19.44 -27.25
CA ASP A 558 8.01 19.70 -25.82
C ASP A 558 9.44 19.48 -25.29
N LEU A 559 10.44 19.27 -26.17
CA LEU A 559 11.85 19.06 -25.76
C LEU A 559 12.86 20.10 -26.28
N LEU A 560 12.42 21.33 -26.60
CA LEU A 560 13.34 22.42 -26.92
C LEU A 560 13.77 23.24 -25.66
N PRO A 561 15.06 23.63 -25.54
CA PRO A 561 15.55 24.51 -24.46
C PRO A 561 14.98 25.95 -24.63
N PRO A 562 15.08 26.82 -23.59
CA PRO A 562 14.18 27.96 -23.46
C PRO A 562 14.33 28.99 -24.60
N PHE A 563 13.17 29.52 -24.99
CA PHE A 563 12.92 30.46 -26.09
C PHE A 563 13.93 31.61 -26.23
N VAL A 564 14.42 31.83 -27.46
CA VAL A 564 14.96 33.13 -27.90
C VAL A 564 13.76 34.00 -28.28
N LEU A 565 13.55 35.10 -27.55
CA LEU A 565 12.54 36.09 -27.91
C LEU A 565 13.03 36.93 -29.09
N CYS A 566 12.35 36.81 -30.23
CA CYS A 566 12.51 37.69 -31.37
C CYS A 566 11.41 38.75 -31.37
N SER A 567 11.72 39.95 -31.85
CA SER A 567 10.72 40.99 -32.11
C SER A 567 9.74 40.55 -33.21
N PRO A 568 8.60 41.23 -33.42
CA PRO A 568 7.69 40.96 -34.53
C PRO A 568 8.35 41.04 -35.92
N ALA A 569 9.54 41.65 -36.02
CA ALA A 569 10.35 41.73 -37.24
C ALA A 569 11.43 40.63 -37.36
N GLY A 570 11.51 39.70 -36.40
CA GLY A 570 12.43 38.56 -36.46
C GLY A 570 13.85 38.83 -35.95
N GLU A 571 14.12 39.98 -35.35
CA GLU A 571 15.43 40.29 -34.77
C GLU A 571 15.55 39.81 -33.31
N PRO A 572 16.70 39.21 -32.90
CA PRO A 572 16.91 38.75 -31.54
C PRO A 572 17.03 39.92 -30.56
N ILE A 573 16.25 39.89 -29.48
CA ILE A 573 16.25 40.94 -28.46
C ILE A 573 17.40 40.67 -27.47
N TYR A 574 18.38 41.57 -27.39
CA TYR A 574 19.47 41.49 -26.42
C TYR A 574 19.08 42.19 -25.11
N GLY A 575 18.82 41.41 -24.05
CA GLY A 575 18.64 41.92 -22.69
C GLY A 575 19.96 42.03 -21.91
N PRO A 576 20.00 42.83 -20.82
CA PRO A 576 21.17 42.91 -19.95
C PRO A 576 21.49 41.53 -19.36
N ARG A 577 22.78 41.17 -19.41
CA ARG A 577 23.31 39.91 -18.90
C ARG A 577 24.05 40.16 -17.58
N ASP A 578 23.96 39.22 -16.65
CA ASP A 578 24.78 39.24 -15.44
C ASP A 578 26.24 38.89 -15.75
N ASP A 579 27.08 38.96 -14.71
CA ASP A 579 28.52 38.67 -14.78
C ASP A 579 28.82 37.20 -15.17
N ARG A 580 27.79 36.34 -15.25
CA ARG A 580 27.87 34.94 -15.68
C ARG A 580 27.29 34.73 -17.09
N GLY A 581 26.90 35.81 -17.77
CA GLY A 581 26.39 35.78 -19.13
C GLY A 581 24.93 35.32 -19.25
N GLN A 582 24.19 35.25 -18.14
CA GLN A 582 22.78 34.86 -18.11
C GLN A 582 21.86 36.08 -18.22
N ILE A 583 20.74 35.92 -18.93
CA ILE A 583 19.75 36.99 -19.11
C ILE A 583 18.94 37.12 -17.81
N VAL A 584 18.97 38.30 -17.19
CA VAL A 584 18.24 38.56 -15.94
C VAL A 584 16.79 38.94 -16.28
N LEU A 585 15.86 38.02 -16.05
CA LEU A 585 14.44 38.19 -16.39
C LEU A 585 13.66 39.08 -15.40
N ASP A 586 14.22 39.36 -14.22
CA ASP A 586 13.56 40.10 -13.13
C ASP A 586 13.41 41.61 -13.37
N GLN A 587 13.80 42.12 -14.54
CA GLN A 587 13.70 43.54 -14.89
C GLN A 587 12.80 43.85 -16.10
N MET A 588 12.08 42.87 -16.66
CA MET A 588 11.22 43.11 -17.82
C MET A 588 9.73 43.23 -17.42
N ASP A 589 9.26 44.47 -17.28
CA ASP A 589 7.84 44.80 -17.13
C ASP A 589 7.11 44.68 -18.48
N PHE A 590 6.49 43.52 -18.75
CA PHE A 590 5.53 43.38 -19.87
C PHE A 590 4.10 43.55 -19.39
N LYS A 591 3.52 44.75 -19.58
CA LYS A 591 2.08 44.98 -19.45
C LYS A 591 1.39 44.77 -20.79
N LEU A 592 0.87 43.56 -21.03
CA LEU A 592 -0.09 43.33 -22.12
C LEU A 592 -1.47 43.86 -21.69
N PRO A 593 -2.11 44.75 -22.45
CA PRO A 593 -3.45 45.24 -22.11
C PRO A 593 -4.48 44.10 -22.10
N TRP A 594 -5.27 44.02 -21.03
CA TRP A 594 -6.26 42.96 -20.78
C TRP A 594 -7.21 42.68 -21.98
N HIS A 595 -7.55 43.70 -22.76
CA HIS A 595 -8.41 43.55 -23.93
C HIS A 595 -7.76 42.73 -25.06
N VAL A 596 -6.43 42.78 -25.22
CA VAL A 596 -5.69 42.00 -26.22
C VAL A 596 -5.61 40.53 -25.80
N ALA A 597 -5.33 40.27 -24.51
CA ALA A 597 -5.34 38.91 -23.97
C ALA A 597 -6.72 38.26 -24.10
N ARG A 598 -7.79 39.03 -23.83
CA ARG A 598 -9.18 38.57 -23.99
C ARG A 598 -9.53 38.26 -25.44
N ALA A 599 -9.10 39.09 -26.40
CA ALA A 599 -9.36 38.86 -27.82
C ALA A 599 -8.66 37.60 -28.35
N LEU A 600 -7.42 37.34 -27.93
CA LEU A 600 -6.68 36.14 -28.31
C LEU A 600 -7.29 34.86 -27.73
N VAL A 601 -7.79 34.90 -26.49
CA VAL A 601 -8.50 33.78 -25.86
C VAL A 601 -9.83 33.51 -26.58
N GLN A 602 -10.59 34.56 -26.90
CA GLN A 602 -11.88 34.43 -27.58
C GLN A 602 -11.71 33.83 -28.99
N HIS A 603 -10.75 34.34 -29.77
CA HIS A 603 -10.46 33.80 -31.11
C HIS A 603 -10.08 32.31 -31.08
N ARG A 604 -9.34 31.88 -30.04
CA ARG A 604 -8.96 30.47 -29.88
C ARG A 604 -10.14 29.58 -29.48
N LEU A 605 -11.05 30.08 -28.65
CA LEU A 605 -12.28 29.37 -28.30
C LEU A 605 -13.21 29.22 -29.51
N ASP A 606 -13.37 30.27 -30.31
CA ASP A 606 -14.23 30.25 -31.50
C ASP A 606 -13.71 29.26 -32.56
N SER A 607 -12.38 29.19 -32.74
CA SER A 607 -11.73 28.22 -33.63
C SER A 607 -11.92 26.76 -33.17
N ILE A 608 -11.86 26.51 -31.85
CA ILE A 608 -12.10 25.16 -31.28
C ILE A 608 -13.57 24.75 -31.43
N CYS A 609 -14.51 25.67 -31.19
CA CYS A 609 -15.93 25.42 -31.37
C CYS A 609 -16.27 25.09 -32.83
N LEU A 610 -15.70 25.80 -33.79
CA LEU A 610 -15.95 25.56 -35.22
C LEU A 610 -15.45 24.17 -35.66
N SER A 611 -14.25 23.79 -35.22
CA SER A 611 -13.66 22.47 -35.50
C SER A 611 -14.52 21.33 -34.94
N LYS A 612 -15.04 21.50 -33.72
CA LYS A 612 -15.86 20.48 -33.05
C LYS A 612 -17.26 20.34 -33.65
N MET A 613 -17.83 21.45 -34.16
CA MET A 613 -19.09 21.42 -34.90
C MET A 613 -18.96 20.69 -36.25
N GLN A 614 -17.82 20.84 -36.94
CA GLN A 614 -17.55 20.10 -38.17
C GLN A 614 -17.37 18.60 -37.93
N GLU A 615 -16.75 18.22 -36.81
CA GLU A 615 -16.59 16.82 -36.39
C GLU A 615 -17.94 16.17 -36.01
N LEU A 616 -18.81 16.90 -35.31
CA LEU A 616 -20.15 16.39 -34.96
C LEU A 616 -21.06 16.26 -36.20
N ALA A 617 -20.93 17.16 -37.18
CA ALA A 617 -21.66 17.08 -38.43
C ALA A 617 -21.25 15.87 -39.28
N SER A 618 -19.98 15.46 -39.25
CA SER A 618 -19.50 14.28 -39.99
C SER A 618 -19.95 12.97 -39.34
N VAL A 619 -20.04 12.92 -38.00
CA VAL A 619 -20.57 11.76 -37.26
C VAL A 619 -22.07 11.58 -37.49
N ALA A 620 -22.84 12.67 -37.53
CA ALA A 620 -24.28 12.62 -37.81
C ALA A 620 -24.60 12.04 -39.20
N ALA A 621 -23.76 12.33 -40.20
CA ALA A 621 -23.93 11.87 -41.58
C ALA A 621 -23.75 10.35 -41.76
N VAL A 622 -23.10 9.66 -40.82
CA VAL A 622 -22.81 8.21 -40.92
C VAL A 622 -23.91 7.33 -40.30
N SER A 623 -24.84 7.91 -39.52
CA SER A 623 -25.81 7.14 -38.72
C SER A 623 -27.13 6.75 -39.40
N HIS A 624 -27.32 7.07 -40.68
CA HIS A 624 -28.50 6.67 -41.45
C HIS A 624 -28.21 5.50 -42.40
N SER A 625 -27.92 4.29 -41.88
CA SER A 625 -28.26 3.07 -42.60
C SER A 625 -28.58 1.90 -41.65
N SER A 626 -29.72 1.28 -41.94
CA SER A 626 -30.49 0.26 -41.21
C SER A 626 -29.87 -1.14 -41.21
N VAL A 627 -30.05 -1.93 -40.14
CA VAL A 627 -30.62 -3.31 -40.16
C VAL A 627 -31.18 -3.68 -38.76
N PHE A 628 -32.43 -4.17 -38.72
CA PHE A 628 -33.20 -4.68 -37.57
C PHE A 628 -33.06 -6.22 -37.46
N TYR A 629 -32.87 -6.78 -36.24
CA TYR A 629 -33.38 -8.10 -35.79
C TYR A 629 -33.45 -8.12 -34.24
N PRO A 630 -34.33 -8.94 -33.62
CA PRO A 630 -34.91 -8.68 -32.30
C PRO A 630 -34.16 -9.36 -31.15
N VAL A 631 -33.98 -8.61 -30.05
CA VAL A 631 -33.54 -9.14 -28.75
C VAL A 631 -34.68 -8.95 -27.75
N LEU A 632 -35.60 -9.93 -27.73
CA LEU A 632 -36.56 -10.08 -26.63
C LEU A 632 -35.87 -10.94 -25.55
N GLY A 633 -35.41 -10.29 -24.49
CA GLY A 633 -34.76 -10.96 -23.35
C GLY A 633 -33.88 -10.05 -22.50
N TYR A 634 -33.56 -8.85 -22.96
CA TYR A 634 -32.65 -7.92 -22.27
C TYR A 634 -33.34 -6.80 -21.46
N GLU A 635 -34.67 -6.70 -21.52
CA GLU A 635 -35.39 -5.57 -20.92
C GLU A 635 -35.81 -5.78 -19.45
N GLU A 636 -35.92 -7.03 -18.97
CA GLU A 636 -36.27 -7.28 -17.56
C GLU A 636 -35.14 -6.88 -16.59
N GLY A 637 -33.88 -6.91 -17.03
CA GLY A 637 -32.73 -6.49 -16.22
C GLY A 637 -32.66 -4.98 -15.98
N ARG A 638 -33.06 -4.16 -16.96
CA ARG A 638 -33.02 -2.69 -16.83
C ARG A 638 -34.12 -2.13 -15.94
N LEU A 639 -35.26 -2.82 -15.82
CA LEU A 639 -36.33 -2.40 -14.94
C LEU A 639 -35.93 -2.56 -13.46
N ALA A 640 -35.11 -3.56 -13.14
CA ALA A 640 -34.57 -3.77 -11.80
C ALA A 640 -33.54 -2.68 -11.40
N ASP A 641 -32.70 -2.25 -12.34
CA ASP A 641 -31.71 -1.19 -12.10
C ASP A 641 -32.34 0.22 -12.00
N ALA A 642 -33.48 0.44 -12.67
CA ALA A 642 -34.24 1.69 -12.55
C ALA A 642 -35.08 1.79 -11.27
N LEU A 643 -35.40 0.65 -10.64
CA LEU A 643 -36.07 0.60 -9.34
C LEU A 643 -35.08 0.61 -8.15
N TYR A 644 -33.79 0.39 -8.41
CA TYR A 644 -32.73 0.41 -7.40
C TYR A 644 -32.05 1.78 -7.23
N ASN A 645 -31.98 2.59 -8.29
CA ASN A 645 -31.57 4.00 -8.21
C ASN A 645 -32.75 4.90 -7.82
#